data_AF-A0A525IPL4-F1
#
_entry.id   AF-A0A525IPL4-F1
#
_cell.length_a   1.000
_cell.length_b   1.000
_cell.length_c   1.000
_cell.angle_alpha   90.00
_cell.angle_beta   90.00
_cell.angle_gamma   90.00
#
_symmetry.space_group_name_H-M   'P 1'
#
loop_
_entity.id
_entity.type
_entity.pdbx_description
1 polymer ?
#
loop_
_entity_poly.entity_id
_entity_poly.type
_entity_poly.pdbx_seq_one_letter_code
_entity_poly.pdbx_strand_id
1 'polypeptide(L)'
;MKTRWGAAVAAATISIAAFGASALAQQVSPLPPPGPAANSPNARAAQAAALIKLQAHGEELFNTRCKGCHMPPVEHAPSRAELAAQFPNVISDALKTGKMQPMAAGLSDEDIGAIAAFVTGQQPDAKFDLAGESRNACPAGAKFNPAGPSWNGWSPDKQNSRVAASTTINAANTPKLQVKWAFAYQGGRYGEPTVVGNRVFVTSSSGQVYALDKQSGCVAWAYKARGPVRVTVSVGKNPKAASGWAAYFGDMNRTQVAVDANTGKELWNVSIDSGPRGILTGAPTLWGDTLYVPLSSFEEGVAGLAAYECCKQRGAVAALDIATGRIKWKSYSIPTAPAPFKKNSAGTQMYGPAGGAIWSSPTIDPKRGVLYVATGDSYTDVEEGYSDAVEAMDLKTGKIRWAHQMTALDHFLVGCPPQRPGANCPTPNGPDFDFGSSPILKHLAGGKDILLAGQKSGGVYGLDPEDGKIIWQLRIGKGSALGGVEWGMAADDDNLYVGVADRGMPTLTALRLTDGALIWRHRAPEPPKCSFTSGRCGNGYSGPPSLANGVLFGVNQDGHVRAFEAKTGKLIWDYDTAAAHYDTVNGVKNQRGGNLDATGMTFAGPMAFLMAGFNGASGSSGPDNVLLAFSVDGK
;
A
#
# COMPACT_ATOMS: atom_id res chain seq x y z
N MET A 1 -27.80 -41.48 34.45
CA MET A 1 -27.46 -42.90 34.20
C MET A 1 -26.32 -42.88 33.18
N LYS A 2 -25.04 -43.15 33.48
CA LYS A 2 -24.39 -44.30 34.16
C LYS A 2 -24.68 -45.65 33.49
N THR A 3 -23.72 -46.12 32.68
CA THR A 3 -23.28 -47.52 32.60
C THR A 3 -21.79 -47.55 32.24
N ARG A 4 -20.98 -48.13 33.14
CA ARG A 4 -19.60 -48.59 32.89
C ARG A 4 -19.66 -50.10 32.63
N TRP A 5 -18.69 -50.68 31.94
CA TRP A 5 -18.12 -51.99 32.29
C TRP A 5 -16.61 -52.02 31.92
N GLY A 6 -15.78 -52.49 32.86
CA GLY A 6 -14.44 -53.08 32.56
C GLY A 6 -14.56 -54.61 32.59
N ALA A 7 -13.50 -55.43 32.54
CA ALA A 7 -12.06 -55.14 32.47
C ALA A 7 -11.40 -56.12 31.45
N ALA A 8 -10.25 -56.79 31.57
CA ALA A 8 -9.27 -57.02 32.65
C ALA A 8 -7.83 -57.20 32.08
N VAL A 9 -6.93 -57.82 32.84
CA VAL A 9 -5.51 -58.06 32.49
C VAL A 9 -5.19 -59.56 32.55
N ALA A 10 -4.28 -60.04 31.70
CA ALA A 10 -3.46 -61.23 31.97
C ALA A 10 -2.06 -61.04 31.37
N ALA A 11 -1.02 -61.48 32.08
CA ALA A 11 0.39 -61.30 31.71
C ALA A 11 1.10 -62.65 31.52
N ALA A 12 2.15 -62.67 30.69
CA ALA A 12 3.17 -63.71 30.69
C ALA A 12 4.52 -63.14 30.27
N THR A 13 5.54 -63.37 31.07
CA THR A 13 6.95 -63.00 30.86
C THR A 13 7.72 -64.11 30.14
N ILE A 14 8.84 -63.79 29.49
CA ILE A 14 10.09 -64.57 29.60
C ILE A 14 11.33 -63.74 29.20
N SER A 15 12.33 -63.91 30.06
CA SER A 15 13.76 -63.56 30.13
C SER A 15 14.55 -62.87 29.00
N ILE A 16 15.37 -61.93 29.52
CA ILE A 16 16.53 -61.21 28.99
C ILE A 16 17.68 -62.12 28.53
N ALA A 17 18.42 -61.68 27.50
CA ALA A 17 19.87 -61.85 27.39
C ALA A 17 20.51 -60.49 27.00
N ALA A 18 21.66 -60.16 27.55
CA ALA A 18 22.18 -58.79 27.58
C ALA A 18 23.31 -58.51 26.56
N PHE A 19 23.40 -57.26 26.11
CA PHE A 19 24.66 -56.66 25.65
C PHE A 19 24.85 -55.29 26.33
N GLY A 20 26.10 -54.99 26.68
CA GLY A 20 26.42 -54.11 27.81
C GLY A 20 26.39 -52.61 27.52
N ALA A 21 26.12 -51.84 28.58
CA ALA A 21 26.33 -50.39 28.61
C ALA A 21 27.77 -50.07 29.03
N SER A 22 28.52 -49.40 28.15
CA SER A 22 29.76 -48.71 28.52
C SER A 22 29.49 -47.21 28.54
N ALA A 23 29.29 -46.66 29.73
CA ALA A 23 29.20 -45.22 29.93
C ALA A 23 30.61 -44.61 29.89
N LEU A 24 30.86 -43.74 28.90
CA LEU A 24 31.99 -42.81 28.91
C LEU A 24 31.45 -41.39 28.77
N ALA A 25 31.70 -40.58 29.80
CA ALA A 25 31.35 -39.17 29.78
C ALA A 25 32.20 -38.46 28.72
N GLN A 26 31.55 -37.84 27.73
CA GLN A 26 32.20 -36.84 26.88
C GLN A 26 31.92 -35.44 27.43
N GLN A 27 32.97 -34.63 27.45
CA GLN A 27 33.02 -33.36 28.13
C GLN A 27 32.09 -32.34 27.46
N VAL A 28 31.27 -31.67 28.26
CA VAL A 28 30.69 -30.39 27.85
C VAL A 28 31.84 -29.39 27.80
N SER A 29 32.26 -29.00 26.59
CA SER A 29 33.19 -27.89 26.42
C SER A 29 32.56 -26.62 27.03
N PRO A 30 33.30 -25.82 27.83
CA PRO A 30 32.78 -24.53 28.25
C PRO A 30 32.47 -23.69 27.02
N LEU A 31 31.39 -22.89 27.09
CA LEU A 31 31.09 -21.88 26.09
C LEU A 31 32.36 -21.04 25.83
N PRO A 32 32.69 -20.71 24.57
CA PRO A 32 33.77 -19.76 24.32
C PRO A 32 33.47 -18.47 25.10
N PRO A 33 34.50 -17.81 25.66
CA PRO A 33 34.30 -16.55 26.37
C PRO A 33 33.55 -15.57 25.47
N PRO A 34 32.68 -14.71 26.03
CA PRO A 34 31.91 -13.77 25.23
C PRO A 34 32.86 -13.00 24.31
N GLY A 35 32.62 -13.12 23.00
CA GLY A 35 33.42 -12.42 22.00
C GLY A 35 33.48 -10.93 22.32
N PRO A 36 34.58 -10.24 21.96
CA PRO A 36 34.78 -8.84 22.32
C PRO A 36 33.54 -8.04 21.94
N ALA A 37 33.03 -7.24 22.90
CA ALA A 37 31.78 -6.51 22.76
C ALA A 37 31.70 -5.84 21.38
N ALA A 38 30.54 -5.92 20.73
CA ALA A 38 30.34 -5.55 19.31
C ALA A 38 30.70 -4.09 18.95
N ASN A 39 31.08 -3.28 19.94
CA ASN A 39 31.55 -1.90 19.80
C ASN A 39 33.08 -1.71 19.96
N SER A 40 33.88 -2.76 20.09
CA SER A 40 35.34 -2.62 20.18
C SER A 40 35.95 -2.10 18.86
N PRO A 41 37.06 -1.32 18.90
CA PRO A 41 37.70 -0.80 17.68
C PRO A 41 38.11 -1.89 16.69
N ASN A 42 38.60 -3.03 17.19
CA ASN A 42 39.01 -4.18 16.38
C ASN A 42 37.82 -4.86 15.70
N ALA A 43 36.66 -4.96 16.37
CA ALA A 43 35.43 -5.47 15.77
C ALA A 43 34.93 -4.56 14.63
N ARG A 44 34.99 -3.22 14.83
CA ARG A 44 34.63 -2.25 13.79
C ARG A 44 35.56 -2.32 12.57
N ALA A 45 36.86 -2.47 12.78
CA ALA A 45 37.83 -2.66 11.69
C ALA A 45 37.57 -3.95 10.89
N ALA A 46 37.25 -5.06 11.59
CA ALA A 46 36.90 -6.32 10.93
C ALA A 46 35.59 -6.22 10.13
N GLN A 47 34.56 -5.56 10.67
CA GLN A 47 33.29 -5.31 9.98
C GLN A 47 33.45 -4.42 8.75
N ALA A 48 34.31 -3.40 8.81
CA ALA A 48 34.63 -2.55 7.66
C ALA A 48 35.38 -3.33 6.57
N ALA A 49 36.37 -4.16 6.93
CA ALA A 49 37.09 -5.00 5.98
C ALA A 49 36.18 -6.06 5.32
N ALA A 50 35.22 -6.62 6.06
CA ALA A 50 34.20 -7.52 5.52
C ALA A 50 33.27 -6.80 4.54
N LEU A 51 32.82 -5.58 4.88
CA LEU A 51 31.96 -4.76 4.02
C LEU A 51 32.63 -4.47 2.67
N ILE A 52 33.91 -4.04 2.68
CA ILE A 52 34.66 -3.72 1.45
C ILE A 52 34.75 -4.93 0.50
N LYS A 53 35.03 -6.13 1.04
CA LYS A 53 35.06 -7.36 0.22
C LYS A 53 33.71 -7.70 -0.38
N LEU A 54 32.65 -7.57 0.43
CA LEU A 54 31.29 -7.85 -0.01
C LEU A 54 30.79 -6.84 -1.05
N GLN A 55 31.21 -5.57 -0.92
CA GLN A 55 30.93 -4.52 -1.89
C GLN A 55 31.63 -4.75 -3.23
N ALA A 56 32.86 -5.27 -3.24
CA ALA A 56 33.56 -5.63 -4.47
C ALA A 56 32.83 -6.76 -5.24
N HIS A 57 32.34 -7.80 -4.54
CA HIS A 57 31.51 -8.85 -5.14
C HIS A 57 30.18 -8.29 -5.68
N GLY A 58 29.52 -7.44 -4.89
CA GLY A 58 28.29 -6.76 -5.31
C GLY A 58 28.47 -5.82 -6.50
N GLU A 59 29.65 -5.22 -6.66
CA GLU A 59 29.99 -4.37 -7.80
C GLU A 59 30.07 -5.18 -9.10
N GLU A 60 30.72 -6.35 -9.08
CA GLU A 60 30.82 -7.25 -10.24
C GLU A 60 29.44 -7.72 -10.69
N LEU A 61 28.62 -8.18 -9.74
CA LEU A 61 27.24 -8.60 -9.98
C LEU A 61 26.37 -7.45 -10.51
N PHE A 62 26.46 -6.25 -9.91
CA PHE A 62 25.71 -5.09 -10.37
C PHE A 62 26.12 -4.65 -11.78
N ASN A 63 27.43 -4.62 -12.07
CA ASN A 63 27.94 -4.27 -13.40
C ASN A 63 27.45 -5.25 -14.47
N THR A 64 27.33 -6.53 -14.13
CA THR A 64 26.93 -7.60 -15.06
C THR A 64 25.42 -7.73 -15.24
N ARG A 65 24.61 -7.53 -14.19
CA ARG A 65 23.16 -7.81 -14.17
C ARG A 65 22.26 -6.57 -14.13
N CYS A 66 22.71 -5.49 -13.49
CA CYS A 66 21.85 -4.38 -13.10
C CYS A 66 22.15 -3.09 -13.89
N LYS A 67 23.43 -2.82 -14.15
CA LYS A 67 23.92 -1.56 -14.73
C LYS A 67 23.16 -1.11 -15.98
N GLY A 68 22.85 -2.03 -16.90
CA GLY A 68 22.15 -1.72 -18.15
C GLY A 68 20.75 -1.12 -18.00
N CYS A 69 20.12 -1.25 -16.83
CA CYS A 69 18.81 -0.64 -16.52
C CYS A 69 18.89 0.54 -15.53
N HIS A 70 20.00 0.69 -14.80
CA HIS A 70 20.15 1.66 -13.71
C HIS A 70 21.19 2.77 -13.99
N MET A 71 21.99 2.65 -15.06
CA MET A 71 23.05 3.60 -15.45
C MET A 71 23.22 3.68 -16.99
N PRO A 72 22.53 4.61 -17.68
CA PRO A 72 21.50 5.51 -17.17
C PRO A 72 20.22 4.74 -16.75
N PRO A 73 19.42 5.27 -15.82
CA PRO A 73 18.15 4.64 -15.44
C PRO A 73 17.18 4.65 -16.63
N VAL A 74 16.57 3.50 -16.90
CA VAL A 74 15.39 3.42 -17.78
C VAL A 74 14.15 3.93 -17.05
N GLU A 75 13.06 4.19 -17.79
CA GLU A 75 11.81 4.64 -17.18
C GLU A 75 11.34 3.66 -16.09
N HIS A 76 10.81 4.21 -14.99
CA HIS A 76 10.46 3.51 -13.75
C HIS A 76 11.62 2.88 -12.93
N ALA A 77 12.83 2.66 -13.47
CA ALA A 77 13.95 2.14 -12.70
C ALA A 77 14.64 3.24 -11.83
N PRO A 78 14.99 2.97 -10.56
CA PRO A 78 15.78 3.91 -9.75
C PRO A 78 17.21 4.03 -10.27
N SER A 79 17.75 5.25 -10.28
CA SER A 79 19.16 5.52 -10.56
C SER A 79 20.11 4.90 -9.53
N ARG A 80 21.41 4.79 -9.88
CA ARG A 80 22.47 4.37 -8.93
C ARG A 80 22.52 5.22 -7.65
N ALA A 81 22.11 6.49 -7.73
CA ALA A 81 22.02 7.42 -6.59
C ALA A 81 20.76 7.17 -5.74
N GLU A 82 19.58 7.00 -6.37
CA GLU A 82 18.36 6.58 -5.65
C GLU A 82 18.58 5.24 -4.95
N LEU A 83 19.31 4.29 -5.57
CA LEU A 83 19.71 3.01 -4.97
C LEU A 83 20.70 3.15 -3.80
N ALA A 84 21.55 4.18 -3.80
CA ALA A 84 22.47 4.45 -2.68
C ALA A 84 21.75 5.01 -1.45
N ALA A 85 20.64 5.72 -1.63
CA ALA A 85 19.79 6.24 -0.56
C ALA A 85 18.92 5.16 0.13
N GLN A 86 19.06 3.88 -0.23
CA GLN A 86 18.23 2.77 0.25
C GLN A 86 18.78 2.10 1.49
N PHE A 87 17.91 1.38 2.20
CA PHE A 87 18.34 0.37 3.17
C PHE A 87 18.64 -0.97 2.47
N PRO A 88 19.69 -1.71 2.88
CA PRO A 88 20.09 -2.98 2.28
C PRO A 88 18.98 -4.04 2.24
N ASN A 89 18.14 -4.08 3.28
CA ASN A 89 17.02 -5.01 3.33
C ASN A 89 15.96 -4.68 2.26
N VAL A 90 15.77 -3.41 1.89
CA VAL A 90 14.82 -3.03 0.82
C VAL A 90 15.33 -3.46 -0.55
N ILE A 91 16.65 -3.38 -0.80
CA ILE A 91 17.27 -3.94 -2.01
C ILE A 91 17.14 -5.47 -2.02
N SER A 92 17.44 -6.11 -0.88
CA SER A 92 17.37 -7.56 -0.73
C SER A 92 15.95 -8.08 -0.93
N ASP A 93 14.95 -7.46 -0.29
CA ASP A 93 13.53 -7.80 -0.42
C ASP A 93 13.07 -7.62 -1.87
N ALA A 94 13.50 -6.54 -2.56
CA ALA A 94 13.19 -6.29 -3.96
C ALA A 94 13.76 -7.37 -4.91
N LEU A 95 14.93 -7.92 -4.60
CA LEU A 95 15.60 -9.00 -5.36
C LEU A 95 15.10 -10.41 -4.97
N LYS A 96 14.67 -10.65 -3.73
CA LYS A 96 14.20 -11.97 -3.27
C LYS A 96 12.71 -12.20 -3.52
N THR A 97 11.89 -11.17 -3.33
CA THR A 97 10.41 -11.30 -3.33
C THR A 97 9.69 -10.20 -4.11
N GLY A 98 10.34 -9.05 -4.36
CA GLY A 98 9.74 -7.89 -5.02
C GLY A 98 9.97 -7.81 -6.53
N LYS A 99 9.88 -6.58 -7.06
CA LYS A 99 9.84 -6.28 -8.50
C LYS A 99 11.08 -6.76 -9.28
N MET A 100 12.25 -6.88 -8.62
CA MET A 100 13.52 -7.24 -9.26
C MET A 100 13.82 -8.73 -9.19
N GLN A 101 12.95 -9.56 -8.60
CA GLN A 101 13.15 -11.00 -8.45
C GLN A 101 13.45 -11.74 -9.78
N PRO A 102 12.84 -11.41 -10.93
CA PRO A 102 13.22 -12.01 -12.21
C PRO A 102 14.66 -11.71 -12.63
N MET A 103 15.15 -10.50 -12.31
CA MET A 103 16.52 -10.06 -12.64
C MET A 103 17.56 -10.67 -11.67
N ALA A 104 17.11 -11.12 -10.50
CA ALA A 104 17.89 -11.87 -9.52
C ALA A 104 17.84 -13.40 -9.72
N ALA A 105 17.18 -13.90 -10.77
CA ALA A 105 17.05 -15.33 -11.00
C ALA A 105 18.42 -16.02 -11.13
N GLY A 106 18.68 -17.00 -10.26
CA GLY A 106 19.95 -17.73 -10.18
C GLY A 106 21.01 -17.09 -9.28
N LEU A 107 20.72 -15.97 -8.61
CA LEU A 107 21.57 -15.43 -7.54
C LEU A 107 21.29 -16.11 -6.21
N SER A 108 22.32 -16.28 -5.39
CA SER A 108 22.19 -16.74 -4.01
C SER A 108 21.76 -15.62 -3.05
N ASP A 109 21.38 -15.97 -1.82
CA ASP A 109 21.11 -15.00 -0.77
C ASP A 109 22.34 -14.12 -0.43
N GLU A 110 23.55 -14.68 -0.59
CA GLU A 110 24.83 -13.97 -0.40
C GLU A 110 25.09 -12.99 -1.55
N ASP A 111 24.86 -13.40 -2.80
CA ASP A 111 24.96 -12.53 -3.99
C ASP A 111 23.99 -11.34 -3.90
N ILE A 112 22.75 -11.61 -3.47
CA ILE A 112 21.74 -10.56 -3.25
C ILE A 112 22.17 -9.62 -2.12
N GLY A 113 22.71 -10.17 -1.02
CA GLY A 113 23.30 -9.37 0.05
C GLY A 113 24.47 -8.51 -0.43
N ALA A 114 25.33 -9.06 -1.30
CA ALA A 114 26.46 -8.35 -1.89
C ALA A 114 26.01 -7.19 -2.78
N ILE A 115 25.05 -7.42 -3.69
CA ILE A 115 24.44 -6.36 -4.50
C ILE A 115 23.85 -5.28 -3.59
N ALA A 116 23.09 -5.67 -2.55
CA ALA A 116 22.53 -4.73 -1.58
C ALA A 116 23.62 -3.89 -0.88
N ALA A 117 24.71 -4.51 -0.45
CA ALA A 117 25.81 -3.83 0.22
C ALA A 117 26.59 -2.89 -0.70
N PHE A 118 26.82 -3.30 -1.95
CA PHE A 118 27.42 -2.45 -2.97
C PHE A 118 26.54 -1.24 -3.29
N VAL A 119 25.24 -1.46 -3.60
CA VAL A 119 24.41 -0.33 -4.04
C VAL A 119 24.18 0.67 -2.92
N THR A 120 23.96 0.23 -1.68
CA THR A 120 23.66 1.12 -0.54
C THR A 120 24.88 1.69 0.19
N GLY A 121 26.05 1.07 0.04
CA GLY A 121 27.21 1.37 0.88
C GLY A 121 27.14 0.80 2.31
N GLN A 122 26.12 0.01 2.64
CA GLN A 122 25.80 -0.43 4.02
C GLN A 122 25.85 -1.97 4.15
N GLN A 123 25.89 -2.51 5.38
CA GLN A 123 25.91 -3.98 5.60
C GLN A 123 24.54 -4.63 5.28
N PRO A 124 24.45 -5.81 4.63
CA PRO A 124 23.17 -6.41 4.24
C PRO A 124 22.24 -6.68 5.42
N ASP A 125 22.82 -7.18 6.51
CA ASP A 125 22.18 -7.42 7.80
C ASP A 125 22.27 -6.23 8.76
N ALA A 126 22.43 -5.01 8.24
CA ALA A 126 22.10 -3.78 8.97
C ALA A 126 20.59 -3.70 9.16
N LYS A 127 20.06 -4.62 9.98
CA LYS A 127 18.71 -4.54 10.52
C LYS A 127 18.56 -3.16 11.13
N PHE A 128 17.49 -2.47 10.77
CA PHE A 128 17.02 -1.38 11.61
C PHE A 128 16.88 -1.92 13.02
N ASP A 129 17.38 -1.18 14.01
CA ASP A 129 17.32 -1.62 15.39
C ASP A 129 15.85 -1.61 15.85
N LEU A 130 15.17 -2.73 15.70
CA LEU A 130 13.80 -2.92 16.18
C LEU A 130 13.74 -2.87 17.71
N ALA A 131 14.84 -3.20 18.40
CA ALA A 131 14.96 -2.92 19.84
C ALA A 131 15.06 -1.40 20.10
N GLY A 132 15.57 -0.65 19.13
CA GLY A 132 15.50 0.81 18.99
C GLY A 132 14.07 1.34 18.90
N GLU A 133 13.21 0.75 18.07
CA GLU A 133 11.79 1.14 17.98
C GLU A 133 11.05 0.89 19.31
N SER A 134 11.39 -0.20 20.01
CA SER A 134 10.87 -0.45 21.36
C SER A 134 11.41 0.47 22.46
N ARG A 135 12.38 1.36 22.19
CA ARG A 135 12.81 2.40 23.15
C ARG A 135 11.71 3.43 23.43
N ASN A 136 10.75 3.58 22.51
CA ASN A 136 9.54 4.39 22.68
C ASN A 136 8.29 3.51 22.86
N ALA A 137 8.41 2.38 23.56
CA ALA A 137 7.25 1.57 23.92
C ALA A 137 6.28 2.38 24.82
N CYS A 138 4.98 2.19 24.61
CA CYS A 138 3.97 2.79 25.49
C CYS A 138 4.05 2.23 26.92
N PRO A 139 3.58 3.00 27.93
CA PRO A 139 3.49 2.52 29.30
C PRO A 139 2.78 1.17 29.41
N ALA A 140 3.33 0.28 30.24
CA ALA A 140 2.81 -1.07 30.41
C ALA A 140 1.32 -1.04 30.81
N GLY A 141 0.50 -1.85 30.14
CA GLY A 141 -0.94 -1.93 30.37
C GLY A 141 -1.78 -0.85 29.65
N ALA A 142 -1.20 0.00 28.81
CA ALA A 142 -1.95 0.98 28.00
C ALA A 142 -2.91 0.30 27.00
N LYS A 143 -4.19 0.19 27.39
CA LYS A 143 -5.21 -0.50 26.58
C LYS A 143 -5.65 0.30 25.36
N PHE A 144 -5.97 -0.42 24.28
CA PHE A 144 -6.75 0.08 23.16
C PHE A 144 -8.16 0.45 23.63
N ASN A 145 -8.57 1.67 23.33
CA ASN A 145 -9.93 2.14 23.47
C ASN A 145 -10.41 2.63 22.09
N PRO A 146 -11.37 1.95 21.45
CA PRO A 146 -11.89 2.35 20.15
C PRO A 146 -12.85 3.54 20.21
N ALA A 147 -13.25 3.99 21.40
CA ALA A 147 -14.22 5.06 21.56
C ALA A 147 -13.63 6.44 21.24
N GLY A 148 -14.47 7.31 20.67
CA GLY A 148 -14.12 8.68 20.28
C GLY A 148 -13.88 8.84 18.78
N PRO A 149 -13.35 9.99 18.35
CA PRO A 149 -13.10 10.30 16.94
C PRO A 149 -12.23 9.30 16.21
N SER A 150 -12.54 9.05 14.94
CA SER A 150 -11.88 8.05 14.10
C SER A 150 -11.90 8.36 12.60
N TRP A 151 -10.90 7.80 11.92
CA TRP A 151 -10.77 7.66 10.47
C TRP A 151 -10.29 6.23 10.22
N ASN A 152 -11.16 5.36 9.67
CA ASN A 152 -10.97 3.90 9.77
C ASN A 152 -10.99 3.19 8.41
N GLY A 153 -9.81 2.82 7.93
CA GLY A 153 -9.57 2.37 6.56
C GLY A 153 -9.26 3.55 5.64
N TRP A 154 -9.47 3.33 4.33
CA TRP A 154 -9.29 4.34 3.28
C TRP A 154 -10.23 5.56 3.39
N SER A 155 -11.35 5.41 4.09
CA SER A 155 -12.33 6.46 4.32
C SER A 155 -13.02 6.21 5.66
N PRO A 156 -13.42 7.26 6.42
CA PRO A 156 -14.13 7.07 7.69
C PRO A 156 -15.48 6.37 7.48
N ASP A 157 -16.21 6.74 6.44
CA ASP A 157 -17.44 6.09 5.96
C ASP A 157 -17.14 4.85 5.09
N LYS A 158 -18.17 4.21 4.51
CA LYS A 158 -18.01 3.04 3.63
C LYS A 158 -18.40 3.32 2.18
N GLN A 159 -18.72 4.58 1.89
CA GLN A 159 -19.08 5.14 0.60
C GLN A 159 -17.90 5.87 -0.05
N ASN A 160 -16.73 5.85 0.62
CA ASN A 160 -15.46 6.45 0.23
C ASN A 160 -15.48 7.98 0.08
N SER A 161 -16.33 8.69 0.84
CA SER A 161 -16.48 10.16 0.77
C SER A 161 -15.23 10.97 1.18
N ARG A 162 -14.38 10.39 2.03
CA ARG A 162 -13.20 11.03 2.65
C ARG A 162 -13.50 12.31 3.44
N VAL A 163 -14.67 12.34 4.11
CA VAL A 163 -15.11 13.44 4.99
C VAL A 163 -14.89 13.09 6.47
N ALA A 164 -14.04 13.84 7.15
CA ALA A 164 -13.76 13.71 8.58
C ALA A 164 -14.88 14.26 9.47
N ALA A 165 -16.03 13.59 9.53
CA ALA A 165 -17.18 14.02 10.34
C ALA A 165 -16.90 14.13 11.87
N SER A 166 -15.80 13.55 12.37
CA SER A 166 -15.44 13.52 13.80
C SER A 166 -14.27 14.43 14.20
N THR A 167 -13.85 15.37 13.33
CA THR A 167 -12.75 16.32 13.63
C THR A 167 -13.25 17.65 14.17
N THR A 168 -12.40 18.35 14.92
CA THR A 168 -12.59 19.77 15.29
C THR A 168 -11.72 20.71 14.45
N ILE A 169 -10.92 20.19 13.52
CA ILE A 169 -10.12 20.99 12.58
C ILE A 169 -11.06 21.63 11.56
N ASN A 170 -10.90 22.94 11.34
CA ASN A 170 -11.77 23.79 10.52
C ASN A 170 -11.02 25.06 10.08
N ALA A 171 -11.61 25.86 9.19
CA ALA A 171 -10.95 27.02 8.59
C ALA A 171 -10.35 28.04 9.59
N ALA A 172 -10.91 28.17 10.80
CA ALA A 172 -10.41 29.11 11.81
C ALA A 172 -9.19 28.58 12.60
N ASN A 173 -8.93 27.27 12.60
CA ASN A 173 -7.80 26.67 13.33
C ASN A 173 -6.79 25.92 12.42
N THR A 174 -7.13 25.62 11.17
CA THR A 174 -6.18 25.08 10.17
C THR A 174 -4.90 25.91 10.03
N PRO A 175 -4.93 27.27 9.99
CA PRO A 175 -3.71 28.08 9.94
C PRO A 175 -2.78 27.95 11.15
N LYS A 176 -3.24 27.32 12.24
CA LYS A 176 -2.49 27.08 13.48
C LYS A 176 -2.03 25.64 13.64
N LEU A 177 -2.22 24.78 12.63
CA LEU A 177 -1.73 23.40 12.69
C LEU A 177 -0.20 23.38 12.66
N GLN A 178 0.37 22.70 13.65
CA GLN A 178 1.80 22.47 13.80
C GLN A 178 2.04 21.01 14.15
N VAL A 179 3.24 20.49 13.85
CA VAL A 179 3.62 19.12 14.22
C VAL A 179 3.76 19.03 15.73
N LYS A 180 2.93 18.19 16.34
CA LYS A 180 2.96 17.82 17.76
C LYS A 180 4.02 16.76 18.04
N TRP A 181 4.11 15.76 17.16
CA TRP A 181 5.14 14.72 17.18
C TRP A 181 5.38 14.12 15.80
N ALA A 182 6.55 13.54 15.60
CA ALA A 182 6.94 12.82 14.39
C ALA A 182 7.47 11.42 14.74
N PHE A 183 7.21 10.44 13.89
CA PHE A 183 7.68 9.05 14.02
C PHE A 183 8.39 8.63 12.72
N ALA A 184 9.65 8.22 12.79
CA ALA A 184 10.42 7.76 11.63
C ALA A 184 10.05 6.32 11.29
N TYR A 185 9.94 5.97 10.00
CA TYR A 185 9.70 4.59 9.57
C TYR A 185 10.54 4.20 8.36
N GLN A 186 10.76 2.90 8.21
CA GLN A 186 11.42 2.34 7.02
C GLN A 186 10.43 1.99 5.92
N GLY A 187 10.80 2.25 4.66
CA GLY A 187 10.04 1.87 3.46
C GLY A 187 9.41 3.09 2.77
N GLY A 188 9.61 3.22 1.45
CA GLY A 188 9.15 4.38 0.67
C GLY A 188 7.72 4.29 0.15
N ARG A 189 6.92 3.38 0.70
CA ARG A 189 5.52 3.13 0.35
C ARG A 189 4.79 2.65 1.58
N TYR A 190 3.58 3.13 1.79
CA TYR A 190 2.86 2.98 3.04
C TYR A 190 1.36 3.06 2.81
N GLY A 191 0.60 2.50 3.75
CA GLY A 191 -0.83 2.77 3.86
C GLY A 191 -1.09 4.10 4.57
N GLU A 192 -2.30 4.61 4.40
CA GLU A 192 -2.77 5.83 5.06
C GLU A 192 -2.92 5.60 6.59
N PRO A 193 -2.67 6.59 7.47
CA PRO A 193 -2.83 6.40 8.92
C PRO A 193 -4.29 6.19 9.31
N THR A 194 -4.63 4.97 9.74
CA THR A 194 -5.94 4.66 10.29
C THR A 194 -5.98 4.98 11.77
N VAL A 195 -6.92 5.83 12.18
CA VAL A 195 -7.03 6.33 13.54
C VAL A 195 -8.33 5.84 14.15
N VAL A 196 -8.26 5.05 15.22
CA VAL A 196 -9.46 4.57 15.92
C VAL A 196 -9.29 4.82 17.42
N GLY A 197 -10.13 5.71 17.97
CA GLY A 197 -10.12 6.09 19.37
C GLY A 197 -8.75 6.61 19.83
N ASN A 198 -8.00 5.82 20.61
CA ASN A 198 -6.67 6.18 21.13
C ASN A 198 -5.47 5.58 20.35
N ARG A 199 -5.68 4.93 19.20
CA ARG A 199 -4.58 4.35 18.39
C ARG A 199 -4.53 4.92 16.98
N VAL A 200 -3.30 5.01 16.45
CA VAL A 200 -2.98 5.24 15.05
C VAL A 200 -2.30 3.99 14.52
N PHE A 201 -2.83 3.40 13.46
CA PHE A 201 -2.33 2.20 12.81
C PHE A 201 -1.69 2.59 11.47
N VAL A 202 -0.43 2.20 11.27
CA VAL A 202 0.33 2.50 10.05
C VAL A 202 1.06 1.27 9.54
N THR A 203 1.21 1.21 8.22
CA THR A 203 1.89 0.13 7.50
C THR A 203 3.01 0.70 6.65
N SER A 204 4.04 -0.10 6.36
CA SER A 204 5.06 0.26 5.39
C SER A 204 5.60 -0.93 4.61
N SER A 205 6.08 -0.68 3.39
CA SER A 205 6.64 -1.67 2.48
C SER A 205 7.93 -2.33 2.97
N SER A 206 8.47 -1.90 4.12
CA SER A 206 9.41 -2.70 4.92
C SER A 206 8.79 -3.97 5.53
N GLY A 207 7.47 -4.15 5.41
CA GLY A 207 6.69 -5.22 6.04
C GLY A 207 6.31 -4.91 7.50
N GLN A 208 6.62 -3.70 8.00
CA GLN A 208 6.28 -3.30 9.35
C GLN A 208 4.84 -2.78 9.44
N VAL A 209 4.15 -3.15 10.51
CA VAL A 209 2.84 -2.63 10.90
C VAL A 209 2.89 -2.20 12.36
N TYR A 210 2.48 -0.97 12.66
CA TYR A 210 2.54 -0.41 14.01
C TYR A 210 1.15 -0.04 14.50
N ALA A 211 0.92 -0.16 15.81
CA ALA A 211 -0.09 0.61 16.52
C ALA A 211 0.61 1.58 17.46
N LEU A 212 0.40 2.87 17.22
CA LEU A 212 0.95 3.96 18.02
C LEU A 212 -0.13 4.57 18.91
N ASP A 213 0.23 5.09 20.08
CA ASP A 213 -0.67 5.96 20.83
C ASP A 213 -0.88 7.27 20.08
N LYS A 214 -2.14 7.69 19.97
CA LYS A 214 -2.52 8.88 19.20
C LYS A 214 -1.89 10.18 19.73
N GLN A 215 -1.68 10.29 21.05
CA GLN A 215 -1.24 11.53 21.68
C GLN A 215 0.28 11.65 21.77
N SER A 216 1.00 10.56 22.05
CA SER A 216 2.47 10.58 22.25
C SER A 216 3.28 9.97 21.10
N GLY A 217 2.63 9.22 20.19
CA GLY A 217 3.33 8.44 19.18
C GLY A 217 4.14 7.27 19.74
N CYS A 218 3.97 6.90 21.02
CA CYS A 218 4.59 5.69 21.58
C CYS A 218 4.09 4.43 20.88
N VAL A 219 4.95 3.43 20.75
CA VAL A 219 4.63 2.15 20.13
C VAL A 219 3.87 1.29 21.15
N ALA A 220 2.57 1.08 20.93
CA ALA A 220 1.79 0.14 21.73
C ALA A 220 2.10 -1.31 21.34
N TRP A 221 2.28 -1.56 20.03
CA TRP A 221 2.85 -2.79 19.49
C TRP A 221 3.37 -2.58 18.06
N ALA A 222 4.25 -3.47 17.61
CA ALA A 222 4.69 -3.58 16.23
C ALA A 222 4.57 -5.06 15.78
N TYR A 223 4.24 -5.28 14.52
CA TYR A 223 4.12 -6.58 13.87
C TYR A 223 4.92 -6.57 12.56
N LYS A 224 5.75 -7.60 12.36
CA LYS A 224 6.50 -7.81 11.11
C LYS A 224 5.72 -8.81 10.24
N ALA A 225 5.18 -8.35 9.13
CA ALA A 225 4.53 -9.17 8.13
C ALA A 225 5.54 -10.00 7.31
N ARG A 226 5.02 -11.02 6.62
CA ARG A 226 5.79 -11.99 5.83
C ARG A 226 6.20 -11.43 4.45
N GLY A 227 5.56 -10.36 4.00
CA GLY A 227 5.94 -9.56 2.85
C GLY A 227 5.79 -8.05 3.08
N PRO A 228 6.13 -7.21 2.09
CA PRO A 228 5.87 -5.77 2.12
C PRO A 228 4.39 -5.44 2.36
N VAL A 229 4.08 -4.45 3.20
CA VAL A 229 2.69 -4.02 3.48
C VAL A 229 2.52 -2.55 3.11
N ARG A 230 1.86 -2.25 1.99
CA ARG A 230 1.55 -0.86 1.59
C ARG A 230 0.07 -0.48 1.70
N VAL A 231 -0.77 -1.37 2.21
CA VAL A 231 -2.23 -1.14 2.28
C VAL A 231 -2.61 -0.41 3.56
N THR A 232 -3.64 0.43 3.50
CA THR A 232 -4.25 1.03 4.69
C THR A 232 -4.89 -0.05 5.57
N VAL A 233 -4.71 0.04 6.88
CA VAL A 233 -5.32 -0.89 7.85
C VAL A 233 -6.81 -0.62 7.98
N SER A 234 -7.65 -1.66 8.01
CA SER A 234 -9.03 -1.54 8.51
C SER A 234 -9.11 -2.08 9.93
N VAL A 235 -9.82 -1.42 10.84
CA VAL A 235 -9.97 -1.84 12.24
C VAL A 235 -11.45 -2.11 12.54
N GLY A 236 -11.75 -3.17 13.27
CA GLY A 236 -13.14 -3.49 13.59
C GLY A 236 -13.29 -4.52 14.69
N LYS A 237 -14.54 -4.80 15.06
CA LYS A 237 -14.85 -5.87 16.01
C LYS A 237 -14.34 -7.22 15.48
N ASN A 238 -13.94 -8.09 16.40
CA ASN A 238 -13.59 -9.47 16.09
C ASN A 238 -13.88 -10.35 17.31
N PRO A 239 -14.76 -11.37 17.21
CA PRO A 239 -15.11 -12.22 18.35
C PRO A 239 -13.99 -13.21 18.76
N LYS A 240 -12.90 -13.30 17.99
CA LYS A 240 -11.69 -14.07 18.34
C LYS A 240 -10.57 -13.22 18.94
N ALA A 241 -10.65 -11.89 18.85
CA ALA A 241 -9.72 -10.99 19.52
C ALA A 241 -9.99 -10.96 21.03
N ALA A 242 -8.95 -10.99 21.85
CA ALA A 242 -9.06 -10.87 23.30
C ALA A 242 -9.50 -9.47 23.72
N SER A 243 -9.16 -8.44 22.93
CA SER A 243 -9.70 -7.09 23.07
C SER A 243 -11.10 -6.90 22.49
N GLY A 244 -11.65 -7.90 21.79
CA GLY A 244 -12.86 -7.81 21.00
C GLY A 244 -12.72 -7.03 19.68
N TRP A 245 -11.50 -6.59 19.33
CA TRP A 245 -11.19 -5.81 18.14
C TRP A 245 -9.93 -6.31 17.43
N ALA A 246 -9.91 -6.21 16.11
CA ALA A 246 -8.77 -6.57 15.27
C ALA A 246 -8.41 -5.47 14.27
N ALA A 247 -7.13 -5.42 13.92
CA ALA A 247 -6.59 -4.70 12.78
C ALA A 247 -6.37 -5.68 11.63
N TYR A 248 -6.85 -5.32 10.43
CA TYR A 248 -6.82 -6.11 9.21
C TYR A 248 -5.97 -5.41 8.14
N PHE A 249 -4.99 -6.11 7.59
CA PHE A 249 -4.12 -5.60 6.52
C PHE A 249 -3.63 -6.76 5.63
N GLY A 250 -3.30 -6.44 4.38
CA GLY A 250 -2.80 -7.38 3.39
C GLY A 250 -1.35 -7.10 3.02
N ASP A 251 -0.54 -8.14 2.85
CA ASP A 251 0.83 -8.02 2.32
C ASP A 251 0.89 -8.29 0.81
N MET A 252 1.98 -7.86 0.18
CA MET A 252 2.22 -8.06 -1.25
C MET A 252 2.49 -9.52 -1.64
N ASN A 253 2.51 -10.46 -0.67
CA ASN A 253 2.59 -11.90 -0.91
C ASN A 253 1.19 -12.56 -0.96
N ARG A 254 0.13 -11.79 -1.25
CA ARG A 254 -1.29 -12.21 -1.33
C ARG A 254 -1.89 -12.66 0.01
N THR A 255 -1.24 -12.31 1.12
CA THR A 255 -1.66 -12.74 2.45
C THR A 255 -2.47 -11.66 3.13
N GLN A 256 -3.74 -11.95 3.43
CA GLN A 256 -4.55 -11.14 4.33
C GLN A 256 -4.30 -11.59 5.77
N VAL A 257 -4.07 -10.63 6.66
CA VAL A 257 -3.77 -10.85 8.08
C VAL A 257 -4.81 -10.17 8.95
N ALA A 258 -5.10 -10.77 10.11
CA ALA A 258 -5.77 -10.11 11.23
C ALA A 258 -4.91 -10.25 12.50
N VAL A 259 -4.74 -9.15 13.22
CA VAL A 259 -4.10 -9.10 14.54
C VAL A 259 -5.03 -8.48 15.57
N ASP A 260 -4.94 -8.87 16.84
CA ASP A 260 -5.66 -8.20 17.93
C ASP A 260 -5.23 -6.74 18.03
N ALA A 261 -6.20 -5.81 17.93
CA ALA A 261 -5.93 -4.37 17.85
C ALA A 261 -5.22 -3.80 19.10
N ASN A 262 -5.33 -4.47 20.25
CA ASN A 262 -4.67 -4.08 21.49
C ASN A 262 -3.23 -4.59 21.61
N THR A 263 -2.89 -5.74 21.01
CA THR A 263 -1.62 -6.44 21.28
C THR A 263 -0.77 -6.78 20.05
N GLY A 264 -1.28 -6.62 18.83
CA GLY A 264 -0.58 -7.03 17.61
C GLY A 264 -0.44 -8.55 17.46
N LYS A 265 -1.11 -9.34 18.30
CA LYS A 265 -1.04 -10.81 18.25
C LYS A 265 -1.86 -11.31 17.07
N GLU A 266 -1.26 -12.12 16.20
CA GLU A 266 -1.93 -12.76 15.07
C GLU A 266 -3.14 -13.58 15.53
N LEU A 267 -4.28 -13.34 14.87
CA LEU A 267 -5.54 -14.07 15.03
C LEU A 267 -5.68 -15.10 13.92
N TRP A 268 -5.39 -14.67 12.69
CA TRP A 268 -5.32 -15.51 11.50
C TRP A 268 -4.49 -14.82 10.40
N ASN A 269 -4.01 -15.63 9.46
CA ASN A 269 -3.14 -15.24 8.36
C ASN A 269 -3.47 -16.19 7.18
N VAL A 270 -4.00 -15.66 6.08
CA VAL A 270 -4.60 -16.44 4.99
C VAL A 270 -4.17 -15.90 3.64
N SER A 271 -3.63 -16.75 2.77
CA SER A 271 -3.44 -16.40 1.35
C SER A 271 -4.78 -16.39 0.63
N ILE A 272 -5.09 -15.28 -0.06
CA ILE A 272 -6.36 -15.12 -0.81
C ILE A 272 -6.21 -15.39 -2.31
N ASP A 273 -4.98 -15.61 -2.79
CA ASP A 273 -4.70 -15.88 -4.18
C ASP A 273 -3.46 -16.78 -4.38
N SER A 274 -3.57 -17.68 -5.36
CA SER A 274 -2.51 -18.57 -5.82
C SER A 274 -2.01 -18.24 -7.23
N GLY A 275 -2.47 -17.13 -7.81
CA GLY A 275 -2.02 -16.65 -9.10
C GLY A 275 -0.54 -16.24 -9.07
N PRO A 276 0.16 -16.31 -10.22
CA PRO A 276 1.62 -16.18 -10.26
C PRO A 276 2.11 -14.78 -9.86
N ARG A 277 1.26 -13.75 -9.98
CA ARG A 277 1.63 -12.34 -9.82
C ARG A 277 0.60 -11.47 -9.09
N GLY A 278 -0.41 -12.07 -8.46
CA GLY A 278 -1.35 -11.32 -7.61
C GLY A 278 -0.63 -10.61 -6.46
N ILE A 279 -1.10 -9.42 -6.08
CA ILE A 279 -0.59 -8.62 -4.96
C ILE A 279 -1.74 -7.87 -4.26
N LEU A 280 -1.58 -7.50 -2.99
CA LEU A 280 -2.54 -6.68 -2.25
C LEU A 280 -2.03 -5.24 -2.17
N THR A 281 -2.82 -4.29 -2.67
CA THR A 281 -2.45 -2.87 -2.81
C THR A 281 -3.57 -1.91 -2.38
N GLY A 282 -4.83 -2.23 -2.69
CA GLY A 282 -6.00 -1.53 -2.16
C GLY A 282 -6.27 -1.88 -0.69
N ALA A 283 -6.93 -0.97 0.05
CA ALA A 283 -7.27 -1.22 1.44
C ALA A 283 -8.50 -2.16 1.52
N PRO A 284 -8.51 -3.14 2.46
CA PRO A 284 -9.66 -4.00 2.63
C PRO A 284 -10.80 -3.26 3.34
N THR A 285 -12.03 -3.38 2.84
CA THR A 285 -13.21 -2.71 3.41
C THR A 285 -13.99 -3.65 4.33
N LEU A 286 -14.22 -3.25 5.58
CA LEU A 286 -15.01 -4.00 6.56
C LEU A 286 -16.49 -3.61 6.48
N TRP A 287 -17.38 -4.60 6.31
CA TRP A 287 -18.83 -4.41 6.44
C TRP A 287 -19.50 -5.63 7.10
N GLY A 288 -20.18 -5.40 8.22
CA GLY A 288 -20.81 -6.45 9.02
C GLY A 288 -19.77 -7.44 9.58
N ASP A 289 -19.94 -8.72 9.26
CA ASP A 289 -19.06 -9.84 9.62
C ASP A 289 -18.05 -10.20 8.50
N THR A 290 -17.91 -9.32 7.51
CA THR A 290 -17.19 -9.61 6.25
C THR A 290 -16.15 -8.54 5.94
N LEU A 291 -14.95 -8.99 5.57
CA LEU A 291 -13.86 -8.17 5.08
C LEU A 291 -13.72 -8.37 3.57
N TYR A 292 -13.94 -7.32 2.78
CA TYR A 292 -13.79 -7.35 1.32
C TYR A 292 -12.39 -6.89 0.97
N VAL A 293 -11.58 -7.80 0.41
CA VAL A 293 -10.17 -7.58 0.10
C VAL A 293 -10.00 -7.47 -1.42
N PRO A 294 -9.57 -6.32 -1.95
CA PRO A 294 -9.25 -6.16 -3.37
C PRO A 294 -7.92 -6.86 -3.71
N LEU A 295 -7.87 -7.48 -4.89
CA LEU A 295 -6.70 -8.15 -5.45
C LEU A 295 -6.25 -7.43 -6.72
N SER A 296 -4.99 -7.00 -6.70
CA SER A 296 -4.27 -6.38 -7.81
C SER A 296 -3.25 -7.38 -8.37
N SER A 297 -2.45 -6.94 -9.33
CA SER A 297 -1.45 -7.75 -10.04
C SER A 297 -0.13 -6.99 -10.17
N PHE A 298 0.97 -7.74 -10.29
CA PHE A 298 2.25 -7.25 -10.78
C PHE A 298 2.65 -7.91 -12.12
N GLU A 299 1.71 -8.56 -12.80
CA GLU A 299 1.98 -9.25 -14.07
C GLU A 299 2.31 -8.28 -15.19
N GLU A 300 1.59 -7.15 -15.29
CA GLU A 300 1.86 -5.96 -16.10
C GLU A 300 3.37 -5.60 -16.17
N GLY A 301 4.04 -5.61 -15.01
CA GLY A 301 5.44 -5.25 -14.87
C GLY A 301 6.44 -6.34 -15.26
N VAL A 302 6.01 -7.61 -15.25
CA VAL A 302 6.86 -8.78 -15.52
C VAL A 302 6.68 -9.27 -16.96
N ALA A 303 5.52 -9.01 -17.55
CA ALA A 303 5.18 -9.38 -18.90
C ALA A 303 6.04 -8.70 -19.97
N GLY A 304 6.76 -7.61 -19.66
CA GLY A 304 7.79 -7.06 -20.56
C GLY A 304 8.93 -8.05 -20.91
N LEU A 305 9.10 -9.13 -20.15
CA LEU A 305 10.09 -10.19 -20.42
C LEU A 305 9.61 -11.12 -21.55
N ALA A 306 10.31 -11.12 -22.69
CA ALA A 306 9.95 -11.91 -23.88
C ALA A 306 9.80 -13.42 -23.67
N ALA A 307 10.41 -14.00 -22.63
CA ALA A 307 10.29 -15.42 -22.30
C ALA A 307 9.17 -15.74 -21.29
N TYR A 308 8.46 -14.73 -20.77
CA TYR A 308 7.39 -14.90 -19.80
C TYR A 308 6.05 -15.21 -20.48
N GLU A 309 5.38 -16.26 -20.03
CA GLU A 309 4.03 -16.64 -20.51
C GLU A 309 2.94 -15.69 -19.97
N CYS A 310 2.83 -14.52 -20.60
CA CYS A 310 1.83 -13.49 -20.28
C CYS A 310 0.47 -13.77 -20.95
N CYS A 311 -0.68 -13.51 -20.34
CA CYS A 311 -0.90 -13.10 -18.97
C CYS A 311 -2.07 -13.92 -18.40
N LYS A 312 -1.98 -14.25 -17.11
CA LYS A 312 -2.87 -15.22 -16.44
C LYS A 312 -3.52 -14.65 -15.18
N GLN A 313 -3.01 -13.53 -14.68
CA GLN A 313 -3.54 -12.85 -13.50
C GLN A 313 -4.71 -11.95 -13.89
N ARG A 314 -5.76 -12.00 -13.07
CA ARG A 314 -6.91 -11.10 -13.13
C ARG A 314 -7.08 -10.41 -11.79
N GLY A 315 -7.60 -9.19 -11.80
CA GLY A 315 -8.09 -8.55 -10.58
C GLY A 315 -9.23 -9.35 -9.95
N ALA A 316 -9.45 -9.18 -8.65
CA ALA A 316 -10.54 -9.85 -7.93
C ALA A 316 -10.96 -9.09 -6.68
N VAL A 317 -12.12 -9.45 -6.14
CA VAL A 317 -12.46 -9.20 -4.73
C VAL A 317 -12.62 -10.55 -4.03
N ALA A 318 -12.06 -10.68 -2.83
CA ALA A 318 -12.32 -11.80 -1.94
C ALA A 318 -13.08 -11.31 -0.69
N ALA A 319 -14.21 -11.93 -0.39
CA ALA A 319 -14.95 -11.68 0.86
C ALA A 319 -14.54 -12.71 1.91
N LEU A 320 -13.96 -12.25 3.02
CA LEU A 320 -13.47 -13.10 4.11
C LEU A 320 -14.34 -12.96 5.35
N ASP A 321 -14.54 -14.06 6.06
CA ASP A 321 -15.08 -14.07 7.42
C ASP A 321 -14.10 -13.41 8.40
N ILE A 322 -14.56 -12.39 9.12
CA ILE A 322 -13.69 -11.59 10.00
C ILE A 322 -13.09 -12.40 11.15
N ALA A 323 -13.81 -13.42 11.64
CA ALA A 323 -13.41 -14.19 12.81
C ALA A 323 -12.34 -15.24 12.48
N THR A 324 -12.32 -15.75 11.25
CA THR A 324 -11.51 -16.91 10.84
C THR A 324 -10.59 -16.68 9.65
N GLY A 325 -10.78 -15.60 8.89
CA GLY A 325 -10.10 -15.37 7.61
C GLY A 325 -10.59 -16.27 6.48
N ARG A 326 -11.60 -17.12 6.72
CA ARG A 326 -12.14 -18.03 5.70
C ARG A 326 -12.77 -17.24 4.56
N ILE A 327 -12.31 -17.49 3.34
CA ILE A 327 -12.92 -16.96 2.12
C ILE A 327 -14.36 -17.47 2.01
N LYS A 328 -15.33 -16.56 2.05
CA LYS A 328 -16.76 -16.80 1.80
C LYS A 328 -17.04 -16.92 0.31
N TRP A 329 -16.47 -16.01 -0.47
CA TRP A 329 -16.45 -16.03 -1.94
C TRP A 329 -15.23 -15.27 -2.47
N LYS A 330 -14.85 -15.54 -3.72
CA LYS A 330 -13.89 -14.75 -4.49
C LYS A 330 -14.38 -14.64 -5.93
N SER A 331 -14.41 -13.42 -6.47
CA SER A 331 -14.82 -13.13 -7.84
C SER A 331 -13.72 -12.36 -8.54
N TYR A 332 -13.34 -12.80 -9.72
CA TYR A 332 -12.48 -12.03 -10.61
C TYR A 332 -13.29 -10.94 -11.31
N SER A 333 -12.68 -9.79 -11.58
CA SER A 333 -13.28 -8.67 -12.34
C SER A 333 -13.61 -9.13 -13.77
N ILE A 334 -12.59 -9.56 -14.50
CA ILE A 334 -12.75 -10.30 -15.76
C ILE A 334 -13.29 -11.70 -15.42
N PRO A 335 -14.54 -12.09 -15.79
CA PRO A 335 -15.12 -13.36 -15.36
C PRO A 335 -14.47 -14.57 -16.03
N THR A 336 -14.16 -14.45 -17.32
CA THR A 336 -13.60 -15.52 -18.15
C THR A 336 -12.18 -15.88 -17.71
N ALA A 337 -11.91 -17.18 -17.59
CA ALA A 337 -10.58 -17.66 -17.23
C ALA A 337 -9.61 -17.55 -18.42
N PRO A 338 -8.36 -17.09 -18.21
CA PRO A 338 -7.40 -16.93 -19.29
C PRO A 338 -7.10 -18.27 -19.99
N ALA A 339 -7.16 -18.27 -21.31
CA ALA A 339 -6.85 -19.42 -22.16
C ALA A 339 -5.68 -19.10 -23.11
N PRO A 340 -4.90 -20.10 -23.56
CA PRO A 340 -3.89 -19.92 -24.61
C PRO A 340 -4.53 -19.33 -25.89
N PHE A 341 -4.03 -18.20 -26.40
CA PHE A 341 -4.63 -17.53 -27.57
C PHE A 341 -3.66 -17.26 -28.73
N LYS A 342 -2.39 -16.92 -28.44
CA LYS A 342 -1.35 -16.76 -29.48
C LYS A 342 0.03 -17.14 -28.95
N LYS A 343 1.02 -17.24 -29.83
CA LYS A 343 2.43 -17.17 -29.45
C LYS A 343 2.98 -15.77 -29.75
N ASN A 344 3.88 -15.29 -28.90
CA ASN A 344 4.57 -14.03 -29.10
C ASN A 344 5.64 -14.14 -30.20
N SER A 345 6.31 -13.04 -30.56
CA SER A 345 7.37 -13.05 -31.58
C SER A 345 8.65 -13.82 -31.20
N ALA A 346 8.80 -14.20 -29.93
CA ALA A 346 9.85 -15.09 -29.42
C ALA A 346 9.42 -16.57 -29.33
N GLY A 347 8.17 -16.91 -29.71
CA GLY A 347 7.62 -18.27 -29.65
C GLY A 347 7.02 -18.70 -28.31
N THR A 348 7.02 -17.83 -27.30
CA THR A 348 6.43 -18.04 -25.97
C THR A 348 4.90 -18.02 -26.05
N GLN A 349 4.23 -18.87 -25.26
CA GLN A 349 2.78 -18.97 -25.24
C GLN A 349 2.15 -17.79 -24.48
N MET A 350 1.18 -17.15 -25.12
CA MET A 350 0.38 -16.07 -24.54
C MET A 350 -1.02 -16.54 -24.15
N TYR A 351 -1.57 -15.95 -23.08
CA TYR A 351 -2.84 -16.28 -22.43
C TYR A 351 -3.68 -15.01 -22.26
N GLY A 352 -5.01 -15.12 -22.35
CA GLY A 352 -5.96 -14.02 -22.14
C GLY A 352 -7.41 -14.51 -22.05
N PRO A 353 -8.36 -13.70 -21.55
CA PRO A 353 -8.18 -12.33 -21.06
C PRO A 353 -7.49 -12.27 -19.70
N ALA A 354 -6.73 -11.19 -19.45
CA ALA A 354 -6.02 -10.92 -18.20
C ALA A 354 -5.86 -9.41 -17.98
N GLY A 355 -5.63 -8.98 -16.74
CA GLY A 355 -5.72 -7.57 -16.33
C GLY A 355 -6.89 -7.29 -15.40
N GLY A 356 -7.49 -6.10 -15.52
CA GLY A 356 -8.63 -5.68 -14.71
C GLY A 356 -8.31 -5.61 -13.22
N ALA A 357 -7.06 -5.30 -12.85
CA ALA A 357 -6.57 -5.35 -11.47
C ALA A 357 -7.38 -4.42 -10.54
N ILE A 358 -7.78 -4.88 -9.35
CA ILE A 358 -8.48 -4.03 -8.40
C ILE A 358 -7.47 -3.58 -7.34
N TRP A 359 -7.02 -2.33 -7.44
CA TRP A 359 -5.97 -1.76 -6.58
C TRP A 359 -6.43 -0.59 -5.70
N SER A 360 -7.73 -0.23 -5.79
CA SER A 360 -8.41 0.73 -4.94
C SER A 360 -9.32 0.04 -3.91
N SER A 361 -9.96 0.80 -3.01
CA SER A 361 -10.74 0.23 -1.91
C SER A 361 -12.22 0.05 -2.29
N PRO A 362 -12.84 -1.12 -2.04
CA PRO A 362 -14.25 -1.35 -2.35
C PRO A 362 -15.20 -0.38 -1.63
N THR A 363 -16.20 0.10 -2.35
CA THR A 363 -17.24 1.04 -1.89
C THR A 363 -18.52 0.28 -1.60
N ILE A 364 -19.08 0.36 -0.39
CA ILE A 364 -20.22 -0.46 0.02
C ILE A 364 -21.54 0.30 -0.17
N ASP A 365 -22.49 -0.33 -0.86
CA ASP A 365 -23.89 0.08 -0.91
C ASP A 365 -24.79 -0.99 -0.24
N PRO A 366 -25.16 -0.79 1.04
CA PRO A 366 -26.07 -1.68 1.75
C PRO A 366 -27.53 -1.62 1.24
N LYS A 367 -27.95 -0.50 0.62
CA LYS A 367 -29.31 -0.28 0.10
C LYS A 367 -29.56 -1.17 -1.11
N ARG A 368 -28.58 -1.29 -2.01
CA ARG A 368 -28.61 -2.19 -3.18
C ARG A 368 -28.06 -3.59 -2.88
N GLY A 369 -27.31 -3.73 -1.81
CA GLY A 369 -26.63 -4.97 -1.46
C GLY A 369 -25.44 -5.27 -2.37
N VAL A 370 -24.74 -4.24 -2.85
CA VAL A 370 -23.54 -4.36 -3.70
C VAL A 370 -22.32 -3.71 -3.06
N LEU A 371 -21.15 -4.08 -3.54
CA LEU A 371 -19.95 -3.25 -3.50
C LEU A 371 -19.63 -2.75 -4.92
N TYR A 372 -19.10 -1.55 -5.01
CA TYR A 372 -18.53 -1.01 -6.23
C TYR A 372 -17.00 -1.08 -6.16
N VAL A 373 -16.40 -1.44 -7.28
CA VAL A 373 -14.95 -1.39 -7.51
C VAL A 373 -14.69 -0.72 -8.86
N ALA A 374 -13.46 -0.25 -9.04
CA ALA A 374 -12.97 0.16 -10.34
C ALA A 374 -11.74 -0.68 -10.72
N THR A 375 -11.57 -0.94 -12.00
CA THR A 375 -10.61 -1.93 -12.52
C THR A 375 -9.47 -1.31 -13.30
N GLY A 376 -8.34 -2.00 -13.24
CA GLY A 376 -7.13 -1.72 -14.00
C GLY A 376 -7.29 -1.98 -15.50
N ASP A 377 -6.22 -1.68 -16.22
CA ASP A 377 -6.05 -1.94 -17.65
C ASP A 377 -6.09 -3.44 -17.99
N SER A 378 -6.16 -3.76 -19.28
CA SER A 378 -5.98 -5.13 -19.76
C SER A 378 -4.50 -5.40 -20.03
N TYR A 379 -4.00 -6.58 -19.65
CA TYR A 379 -2.62 -6.99 -19.95
C TYR A 379 -2.49 -7.66 -21.33
N THR A 380 -3.60 -7.75 -22.07
CA THR A 380 -3.72 -8.60 -23.28
C THR A 380 -4.67 -7.99 -24.30
N ASP A 381 -4.42 -8.27 -25.58
CA ASP A 381 -5.31 -7.96 -26.71
C ASP A 381 -6.58 -8.86 -26.79
N VAL A 382 -6.95 -9.51 -25.68
CA VAL A 382 -8.21 -10.24 -25.51
C VAL A 382 -9.08 -9.42 -24.55
N GLU A 383 -9.98 -8.62 -25.12
CA GLU A 383 -10.82 -7.66 -24.38
C GLU A 383 -12.24 -8.19 -24.19
N GLU A 384 -12.84 -7.95 -23.01
CA GLU A 384 -14.20 -8.40 -22.66
C GLU A 384 -15.08 -7.31 -22.04
N GLY A 385 -14.59 -6.08 -21.84
CA GLY A 385 -15.36 -4.97 -21.28
C GLY A 385 -15.31 -4.85 -19.75
N TYR A 386 -14.28 -5.44 -19.12
CA TYR A 386 -14.08 -5.46 -17.66
C TYR A 386 -12.74 -4.82 -17.22
N SER A 387 -11.85 -4.49 -18.15
CA SER A 387 -10.74 -3.54 -17.91
C SER A 387 -11.28 -2.10 -17.94
N ASP A 388 -10.60 -1.16 -17.28
CA ASP A 388 -10.95 0.27 -17.24
C ASP A 388 -12.44 0.53 -16.97
N ALA A 389 -13.00 -0.25 -16.05
CA ALA A 389 -14.42 -0.30 -15.79
C ALA A 389 -14.75 0.05 -14.34
N VAL A 390 -15.99 0.49 -14.12
CA VAL A 390 -16.63 0.44 -12.80
C VAL A 390 -17.53 -0.79 -12.79
N GLU A 391 -17.43 -1.59 -11.73
CA GLU A 391 -18.23 -2.82 -11.56
C GLU A 391 -19.04 -2.77 -10.27
N ALA A 392 -20.26 -3.32 -10.31
CA ALA A 392 -21.09 -3.56 -9.14
C ALA A 392 -21.16 -5.07 -8.84
N MET A 393 -20.55 -5.51 -7.74
CA MET A 393 -20.58 -6.90 -7.28
C MET A 393 -21.57 -7.09 -6.13
N ASP A 394 -22.38 -8.14 -6.16
CA ASP A 394 -23.27 -8.50 -5.05
C ASP A 394 -22.49 -8.83 -3.76
N LEU A 395 -22.84 -8.22 -2.63
CA LEU A 395 -22.11 -8.39 -1.35
C LEU A 395 -22.07 -9.85 -0.86
N LYS A 396 -23.13 -10.63 -1.12
CA LYS A 396 -23.29 -11.98 -0.57
C LYS A 396 -22.64 -13.07 -1.41
N THR A 397 -22.59 -12.86 -2.72
CA THR A 397 -22.18 -13.86 -3.71
C THR A 397 -20.97 -13.48 -4.53
N GLY A 398 -20.60 -12.20 -4.55
CA GLY A 398 -19.55 -11.66 -5.42
C GLY A 398 -19.94 -11.60 -6.91
N LYS A 399 -21.17 -11.94 -7.29
CA LYS A 399 -21.57 -11.91 -8.70
C LYS A 399 -21.62 -10.46 -9.19
N ILE A 400 -20.92 -10.17 -10.30
CA ILE A 400 -21.06 -8.89 -11.02
C ILE A 400 -22.50 -8.75 -11.51
N ARG A 401 -23.16 -7.66 -11.12
CA ARG A 401 -24.51 -7.27 -11.55
C ARG A 401 -24.47 -6.42 -12.81
N TRP A 402 -23.53 -5.50 -12.88
CA TRP A 402 -23.20 -4.70 -14.07
C TRP A 402 -21.72 -4.31 -14.04
N ALA A 403 -21.16 -4.05 -15.21
CA ALA A 403 -19.85 -3.45 -15.44
C ALA A 403 -20.00 -2.37 -16.53
N HIS A 404 -19.26 -1.27 -16.43
CA HIS A 404 -19.24 -0.21 -17.42
C HIS A 404 -17.80 0.23 -17.68
N GLN A 405 -17.24 -0.21 -18.81
CA GLN A 405 -15.91 0.17 -19.30
C GLN A 405 -15.94 1.60 -19.86
N MET A 406 -14.97 2.43 -19.46
CA MET A 406 -14.82 3.82 -19.91
C MET A 406 -13.77 3.98 -21.02
N THR A 407 -12.73 3.15 -21.00
CA THR A 407 -11.71 3.07 -22.05
C THR A 407 -11.65 1.65 -22.58
N ALA A 408 -11.89 1.46 -23.87
CA ALA A 408 -11.66 0.18 -24.53
C ALA A 408 -10.27 0.17 -25.18
N LEU A 409 -9.68 -1.02 -25.32
CA LEU A 409 -8.36 -1.24 -25.92
C LEU A 409 -7.18 -0.60 -25.17
N ASP A 410 -7.33 -0.35 -23.86
CA ASP A 410 -6.19 -0.07 -23.00
C ASP A 410 -5.48 -1.38 -22.65
N HIS A 411 -4.57 -1.77 -23.55
CA HIS A 411 -3.73 -2.95 -23.38
C HIS A 411 -2.34 -2.50 -22.95
N PHE A 412 -2.09 -2.42 -21.64
CA PHE A 412 -0.84 -1.88 -21.14
C PHE A 412 0.07 -2.94 -20.52
N LEU A 413 1.36 -2.82 -20.78
CA LEU A 413 2.42 -3.61 -20.18
C LEU A 413 3.65 -2.70 -19.99
N VAL A 414 4.30 -2.80 -18.83
CA VAL A 414 5.52 -2.01 -18.57
C VAL A 414 6.63 -2.43 -19.53
N GLY A 415 7.27 -1.46 -20.17
CA GLY A 415 8.35 -1.72 -21.13
C GLY A 415 7.88 -1.95 -22.56
N CYS A 416 6.66 -1.53 -22.91
CA CYS A 416 6.14 -1.52 -24.28
C CYS A 416 6.10 -0.09 -24.89
N PRO A 417 7.25 0.55 -25.16
CA PRO A 417 7.27 1.87 -25.77
C PRO A 417 6.81 1.79 -27.24
N PRO A 418 5.98 2.74 -27.74
CA PRO A 418 5.44 2.71 -29.10
C PRO A 418 6.48 2.59 -30.22
N GLN A 419 7.71 3.04 -29.98
CA GLN A 419 8.79 3.07 -30.96
C GLN A 419 9.55 1.74 -31.08
N ARG A 420 9.50 0.88 -30.05
CA ARG A 420 10.22 -0.40 -29.97
C ARG A 420 9.47 -1.40 -29.08
N PRO A 421 8.35 -1.97 -29.54
CA PRO A 421 7.62 -2.98 -28.76
C PRO A 421 8.48 -4.23 -28.53
N GLY A 422 8.55 -4.67 -27.27
CA GLY A 422 9.06 -6.00 -26.90
C GLY A 422 8.13 -7.13 -27.36
N ALA A 423 8.59 -8.38 -27.25
CA ALA A 423 7.89 -9.52 -27.86
C ALA A 423 6.45 -9.73 -27.34
N ASN A 424 6.20 -9.44 -26.06
CA ASN A 424 4.91 -9.60 -25.40
C ASN A 424 3.95 -8.42 -25.58
N CYS A 425 4.38 -7.32 -26.21
CA CYS A 425 3.57 -6.12 -26.25
C CYS A 425 2.26 -6.33 -27.03
N PRO A 426 1.13 -5.85 -26.49
CA PRO A 426 -0.16 -5.95 -27.15
C PRO A 426 -0.24 -5.00 -28.36
N THR A 427 -1.22 -5.26 -29.23
CA THR A 427 -1.47 -4.46 -30.43
C THR A 427 -2.99 -4.24 -30.55
N PRO A 428 -3.51 -3.00 -30.42
CA PRO A 428 -2.77 -1.78 -30.07
C PRO A 428 -2.16 -1.83 -28.65
N ASN A 429 -1.21 -0.95 -28.38
CA ASN A 429 -0.73 -0.69 -27.02
C ASN A 429 -1.56 0.43 -26.39
N GLY A 430 -2.01 0.21 -25.16
CA GLY A 430 -2.83 1.13 -24.38
C GLY A 430 -2.05 2.32 -23.80
N PRO A 431 -2.77 3.36 -23.35
CA PRO A 431 -2.18 4.53 -22.69
C PRO A 431 -1.95 4.41 -21.17
N ASP A 432 -2.41 3.34 -20.50
CA ASP A 432 -2.55 3.25 -19.04
C ASP A 432 -3.41 4.40 -18.48
N PHE A 433 -4.66 4.38 -18.91
CA PHE A 433 -5.77 5.21 -18.46
C PHE A 433 -6.70 4.41 -17.53
N ASP A 434 -6.13 3.59 -16.66
CA ASP A 434 -6.91 2.74 -15.77
C ASP A 434 -7.55 3.51 -14.58
N PHE A 435 -8.32 2.78 -13.76
CA PHE A 435 -8.89 3.31 -12.52
C PHE A 435 -8.05 2.97 -11.28
N GLY A 436 -7.23 3.93 -10.86
CA GLY A 436 -6.60 3.90 -9.53
C GLY A 436 -7.47 4.41 -8.38
N SER A 437 -8.55 5.14 -8.67
CA SER A 437 -9.42 5.72 -7.65
C SER A 437 -10.44 4.72 -7.11
N SER A 438 -10.82 4.90 -5.83
CA SER A 438 -11.98 4.20 -5.27
C SER A 438 -13.25 4.94 -5.68
N PRO A 439 -14.29 4.28 -6.24
CA PRO A 439 -15.56 4.94 -6.55
C PRO A 439 -16.19 5.58 -5.30
N ILE A 440 -16.88 6.71 -5.44
CA ILE A 440 -17.52 7.40 -4.31
C ILE A 440 -19.03 7.39 -4.48
N LEU A 441 -19.77 6.82 -3.53
CA LEU A 441 -21.23 6.85 -3.53
C LEU A 441 -21.73 8.08 -2.77
N LYS A 442 -22.59 8.89 -3.38
CA LYS A 442 -23.23 10.04 -2.73
C LYS A 442 -24.75 9.99 -2.90
N HIS A 443 -25.45 10.50 -1.89
CA HIS A 443 -26.88 10.77 -1.94
C HIS A 443 -27.08 12.23 -2.33
N LEU A 444 -27.84 12.47 -3.40
CA LEU A 444 -28.15 13.81 -3.91
C LEU A 444 -29.43 14.37 -3.27
N ALA A 445 -29.52 15.69 -3.19
CA ALA A 445 -30.77 16.38 -2.91
C ALA A 445 -31.86 15.94 -3.92
N GLY A 446 -33.03 15.55 -3.40
CA GLY A 446 -34.10 14.92 -4.19
C GLY A 446 -34.13 13.39 -4.17
N GLY A 447 -33.25 12.73 -3.40
CA GLY A 447 -33.37 11.29 -3.09
C GLY A 447 -32.83 10.34 -4.16
N LYS A 448 -32.11 10.87 -5.16
CA LYS A 448 -31.31 10.07 -6.09
C LYS A 448 -29.93 9.78 -5.49
N ASP A 449 -29.32 8.69 -5.92
CA ASP A 449 -27.93 8.37 -5.59
C ASP A 449 -27.05 8.59 -6.83
N ILE A 450 -25.77 8.86 -6.64
CA ILE A 450 -24.77 8.96 -7.72
C ILE A 450 -23.48 8.26 -7.32
N LEU A 451 -22.87 7.55 -8.27
CA LEU A 451 -21.57 6.91 -8.10
C LEU A 451 -20.54 7.70 -8.91
N LEU A 452 -19.50 8.18 -8.23
CA LEU A 452 -18.47 9.04 -8.81
C LEU A 452 -17.21 8.22 -9.07
N ALA A 453 -16.59 8.38 -10.23
CA ALA A 453 -15.35 7.69 -10.58
C ALA A 453 -14.36 8.64 -11.27
N GLY A 454 -13.07 8.46 -11.01
CA GLY A 454 -11.98 9.27 -11.58
C GLY A 454 -10.87 8.38 -12.13
N GLN A 455 -10.41 8.70 -13.33
CA GLN A 455 -9.56 7.82 -14.14
C GLN A 455 -8.19 8.47 -14.42
N LYS A 456 -7.14 7.68 -14.63
CA LYS A 456 -5.81 8.15 -15.06
C LYS A 456 -5.83 8.93 -16.39
N SER A 457 -6.87 8.78 -17.22
CA SER A 457 -7.11 9.63 -18.41
C SER A 457 -7.33 11.12 -18.09
N GLY A 458 -7.56 11.46 -16.82
CA GLY A 458 -8.10 12.76 -16.40
C GLY A 458 -9.62 12.88 -16.59
N GLY A 459 -10.29 11.78 -16.95
CA GLY A 459 -11.74 11.65 -16.98
C GLY A 459 -12.33 11.54 -15.57
N VAL A 460 -13.45 12.21 -15.35
CA VAL A 460 -14.25 12.17 -14.12
C VAL A 460 -15.71 11.98 -14.51
N TYR A 461 -16.37 11.04 -13.85
CA TYR A 461 -17.67 10.53 -14.22
C TYR A 461 -18.63 10.56 -13.03
N GLY A 462 -19.88 10.93 -13.30
CA GLY A 462 -21.02 10.67 -12.43
C GLY A 462 -21.90 9.61 -13.09
N LEU A 463 -22.13 8.50 -12.39
CA LEU A 463 -22.81 7.31 -12.89
C LEU A 463 -24.09 7.02 -12.09
N ASP A 464 -25.08 6.41 -12.72
CA ASP A 464 -26.23 5.82 -12.04
C ASP A 464 -25.80 4.54 -11.29
N PRO A 465 -25.97 4.43 -9.96
CA PRO A 465 -25.53 3.25 -9.22
C PRO A 465 -26.34 1.96 -9.50
N GLU A 466 -27.51 2.06 -10.15
CA GLU A 466 -28.35 0.89 -10.51
C GLU A 466 -27.79 0.10 -11.70
N ASP A 467 -27.26 0.78 -12.73
CA ASP A 467 -26.86 0.17 -14.01
C ASP A 467 -25.55 0.71 -14.63
N GLY A 468 -24.86 1.62 -13.94
CA GLY A 468 -23.56 2.16 -14.35
C GLY A 468 -23.62 3.20 -15.46
N LYS A 469 -24.81 3.61 -15.95
CA LYS A 469 -24.92 4.62 -17.02
C LYS A 469 -24.32 5.96 -16.61
N ILE A 470 -23.58 6.57 -17.52
CA ILE A 470 -23.04 7.92 -17.36
C ILE A 470 -24.19 8.94 -17.31
N ILE A 471 -24.31 9.64 -16.18
CA ILE A 471 -25.19 10.80 -15.97
C ILE A 471 -24.48 12.06 -16.48
N TRP A 472 -23.20 12.22 -16.13
CA TRP A 472 -22.33 13.27 -16.64
C TRP A 472 -20.87 12.79 -16.70
N GLN A 473 -20.09 13.38 -17.59
CA GLN A 473 -18.65 13.12 -17.70
C GLN A 473 -17.89 14.40 -18.08
N LEU A 474 -16.67 14.54 -17.57
CA LEU A 474 -15.77 15.64 -17.89
C LEU A 474 -14.33 15.15 -17.96
N ARG A 475 -13.53 15.76 -18.84
CA ARG A 475 -12.08 15.58 -18.86
C ARG A 475 -11.41 16.81 -18.25
N ILE A 476 -10.80 16.64 -17.08
CA ILE A 476 -10.12 17.71 -16.34
C ILE A 476 -8.59 17.65 -16.45
N GLY A 477 -8.05 16.56 -17.02
CA GLY A 477 -6.62 16.34 -17.27
C GLY A 477 -6.33 15.80 -18.67
N LYS A 478 -5.05 15.83 -19.06
CA LYS A 478 -4.50 15.09 -20.20
C LYS A 478 -4.46 13.60 -19.91
N GLY A 479 -4.07 13.22 -18.69
CA GLY A 479 -3.85 11.85 -18.28
C GLY A 479 -2.53 11.24 -18.74
N SER A 480 -2.10 10.20 -18.02
CA SER A 480 -0.98 9.29 -18.35
C SER A 480 -0.96 8.12 -17.36
N ALA A 481 -0.07 7.16 -17.58
CA ALA A 481 0.21 6.02 -16.69
C ALA A 481 0.41 6.38 -15.19
N LEU A 482 0.85 7.60 -14.88
CA LEU A 482 0.97 8.16 -13.53
C LEU A 482 0.41 9.60 -13.50
N GLY A 483 -0.74 9.78 -14.16
CA GLY A 483 -1.37 11.06 -14.44
C GLY A 483 -2.87 11.02 -14.13
N GLY A 484 -3.58 12.07 -14.57
CA GLY A 484 -5.02 12.20 -14.37
C GLY A 484 -5.40 12.07 -12.89
N VAL A 485 -6.46 11.32 -12.60
CA VAL A 485 -6.88 10.98 -11.24
C VAL A 485 -6.30 9.62 -10.87
N GLU A 486 -5.15 9.63 -10.19
CA GLU A 486 -4.44 8.40 -9.82
C GLU A 486 -5.08 7.73 -8.60
N TRP A 487 -4.85 8.19 -7.37
CA TRP A 487 -5.22 7.41 -6.17
C TRP A 487 -6.61 7.69 -5.59
N GLY A 488 -7.21 8.86 -5.83
CA GLY A 488 -8.57 9.11 -5.36
C GLY A 488 -9.08 10.55 -5.35
N MET A 489 -10.30 10.69 -4.86
CA MET A 489 -11.07 11.93 -4.79
C MET A 489 -11.72 12.05 -3.40
N ALA A 490 -12.35 13.18 -3.08
CA ALA A 490 -13.19 13.35 -1.88
C ALA A 490 -14.50 14.03 -2.28
N ALA A 491 -15.59 13.80 -1.55
CA ALA A 491 -16.87 14.46 -1.84
C ALA A 491 -17.66 14.81 -0.57
N ASP A 492 -18.05 16.08 -0.45
CA ASP A 492 -19.07 16.50 0.53
C ASP A 492 -20.47 16.22 -0.03
N ASP A 493 -21.52 16.89 0.45
CA ASP A 493 -22.90 16.65 0.03
C ASP A 493 -23.30 17.44 -1.24
N ASP A 494 -22.49 18.42 -1.65
CA ASP A 494 -22.73 19.31 -2.80
C ASP A 494 -21.68 19.12 -3.91
N ASN A 495 -20.43 18.80 -3.55
CA ASN A 495 -19.25 18.93 -4.40
C ASN A 495 -18.32 17.70 -4.36
N LEU A 496 -17.73 17.39 -5.52
CA LEU A 496 -16.62 16.46 -5.71
C LEU A 496 -15.30 17.23 -5.85
N TYR A 497 -14.26 16.76 -5.18
CA TYR A 497 -12.93 17.35 -5.16
C TYR A 497 -11.91 16.37 -5.73
N VAL A 498 -11.21 16.80 -6.78
CA VAL A 498 -10.39 15.93 -7.62
C VAL A 498 -8.96 16.48 -7.71
N GLY A 499 -8.00 15.66 -7.29
CA GLY A 499 -6.58 15.86 -7.57
C GLY A 499 -6.23 15.38 -8.97
N VAL A 500 -5.37 16.13 -9.66
CA VAL A 500 -4.83 15.78 -10.97
C VAL A 500 -3.30 15.75 -10.90
N ALA A 501 -2.72 14.61 -11.27
CA ALA A 501 -1.28 14.34 -11.21
C ALA A 501 -0.50 14.80 -12.48
N ASP A 502 -1.20 15.23 -13.53
CA ASP A 502 -0.61 15.53 -14.85
C ASP A 502 0.58 16.49 -14.83
N ARG A 503 1.69 16.07 -15.43
CA ARG A 503 2.83 16.96 -15.70
C ARG A 503 2.40 18.12 -16.60
N GLY A 504 2.61 19.35 -16.10
CA GLY A 504 2.27 20.60 -16.81
C GLY A 504 0.79 21.02 -16.76
N MET A 505 -0.12 20.20 -16.21
CA MET A 505 -1.46 20.65 -15.79
C MET A 505 -1.90 20.05 -14.44
N PRO A 506 -1.06 20.09 -13.39
CA PRO A 506 -1.44 19.58 -12.09
C PRO A 506 -2.47 20.51 -11.44
N THR A 507 -3.61 19.97 -11.02
CA THR A 507 -4.67 20.78 -10.43
C THR A 507 -5.34 20.08 -9.25
N LEU A 508 -5.89 20.90 -8.36
CA LEU A 508 -6.95 20.49 -7.44
C LEU A 508 -8.22 21.22 -7.93
N THR A 509 -9.26 20.46 -8.25
CA THR A 509 -10.48 20.96 -8.90
C THR A 509 -11.71 20.59 -8.08
N ALA A 510 -12.65 21.53 -7.91
CA ALA A 510 -13.98 21.24 -7.36
C ALA A 510 -15.03 21.26 -8.47
N LEU A 511 -15.87 20.22 -8.49
CA LEU A 511 -16.97 20.00 -9.43
C LEU A 511 -18.27 19.83 -8.64
N ARG A 512 -19.38 20.34 -9.17
CA ARG A 512 -20.71 20.13 -8.57
C ARG A 512 -21.18 18.69 -8.80
N LEU A 513 -21.70 18.02 -7.76
CA LEU A 513 -22.05 16.59 -7.83
C LEU A 513 -23.15 16.24 -8.84
N THR A 514 -24.10 17.14 -9.07
CA THR A 514 -25.30 16.84 -9.86
C THR A 514 -25.07 16.78 -11.37
N ASP A 515 -24.09 17.53 -11.88
CA ASP A 515 -23.85 17.75 -13.31
C ASP A 515 -22.37 17.89 -13.70
N GLY A 516 -21.46 17.73 -12.73
CA GLY A 516 -20.02 17.90 -12.91
C GLY A 516 -19.55 19.35 -13.04
N ALA A 517 -20.43 20.36 -12.99
CA ALA A 517 -20.06 21.73 -13.34
C ALA A 517 -18.87 22.26 -12.52
N LEU A 518 -17.88 22.85 -13.21
CA LEU A 518 -16.67 23.40 -12.59
C LEU A 518 -17.03 24.55 -11.63
N ILE A 519 -16.63 24.42 -10.36
CA ILE A 519 -16.83 25.44 -9.33
C ILE A 519 -15.57 26.30 -9.20
N TRP A 520 -14.43 25.66 -8.96
CA TRP A 520 -13.13 26.32 -8.89
C TRP A 520 -12.01 25.34 -9.26
N ARG A 521 -10.85 25.88 -9.65
CA ARG A 521 -9.65 25.12 -9.97
C ARG A 521 -8.42 25.85 -9.45
N HIS A 522 -7.60 25.15 -8.67
CA HIS A 522 -6.30 25.59 -8.23
C HIS A 522 -5.22 24.81 -8.99
N ARG A 523 -4.33 25.51 -9.72
CA ARG A 523 -3.15 24.91 -10.36
C ARG A 523 -2.01 24.85 -9.34
N ALA A 524 -1.31 23.71 -9.26
CA ALA A 524 -0.15 23.59 -8.38
C ALA A 524 0.98 24.54 -8.82
N PRO A 525 1.89 24.95 -7.91
CA PRO A 525 3.02 25.81 -8.25
C PRO A 525 3.88 25.25 -9.38
N GLU A 526 4.38 26.13 -10.25
CA GLU A 526 5.31 25.80 -11.32
C GLU A 526 6.45 26.82 -11.34
N PRO A 527 7.72 26.42 -11.13
CA PRO A 527 8.19 25.05 -10.85
C PRO A 527 7.67 24.48 -9.49
N PRO A 528 7.71 23.14 -9.29
CA PRO A 528 7.44 22.51 -8.00
C PRO A 528 8.35 23.02 -6.87
N LYS A 529 7.85 23.06 -5.64
CA LYS A 529 8.51 23.69 -4.47
C LYS A 529 9.28 22.73 -3.56
N CYS A 530 9.94 21.70 -4.10
CA CYS A 530 10.52 20.65 -3.27
C CYS A 530 11.72 21.10 -2.44
N SER A 531 11.67 20.90 -1.12
CA SER A 531 12.82 21.06 -0.22
C SER A 531 13.68 19.78 -0.07
N PHE A 532 13.25 18.65 -0.63
CA PHE A 532 13.99 17.37 -0.62
C PHE A 532 14.79 17.15 -1.91
N THR A 533 15.86 16.36 -1.81
CA THR A 533 16.80 16.08 -2.93
C THR A 533 16.68 14.65 -3.49
N SER A 534 15.74 13.84 -3.01
CA SER A 534 15.57 12.40 -3.32
C SER A 534 15.12 12.06 -4.76
N GLY A 535 15.23 13.01 -5.70
CA GLY A 535 15.22 12.72 -7.14
C GLY A 535 13.86 12.74 -7.86
N ARG A 536 12.72 12.94 -7.16
CA ARG A 536 11.38 12.97 -7.76
C ARG A 536 10.56 14.19 -7.34
N CYS A 537 11.07 15.37 -7.71
CA CYS A 537 10.36 16.62 -7.53
C CYS A 537 9.31 16.80 -8.63
N GLY A 538 8.02 16.64 -8.29
CA GLY A 538 6.88 16.87 -9.17
C GLY A 538 5.85 17.75 -8.47
N ASN A 539 4.91 18.34 -9.20
CA ASN A 539 3.84 19.19 -8.65
C ASN A 539 2.44 18.56 -8.75
N GLY A 540 2.35 17.24 -9.02
CA GLY A 540 1.07 16.52 -9.15
C GLY A 540 0.30 16.40 -7.84
N TYR A 541 -1.02 16.59 -7.89
CA TYR A 541 -1.94 16.19 -6.82
C TYR A 541 -2.38 14.74 -7.05
N SER A 542 -1.50 13.78 -6.77
CA SER A 542 -1.75 12.36 -7.05
C SER A 542 -2.46 11.64 -5.89
N GLY A 543 -2.05 11.89 -4.64
CA GLY A 543 -2.73 11.35 -3.45
C GLY A 543 -4.13 11.95 -3.26
N PRO A 544 -5.07 11.20 -2.65
CA PRO A 544 -6.46 11.62 -2.53
C PRO A 544 -6.62 12.83 -1.61
N PRO A 545 -7.45 13.83 -1.98
CA PRO A 545 -7.77 14.91 -1.07
C PRO A 545 -8.62 14.40 0.12
N SER A 546 -8.73 15.23 1.16
CA SER A 546 -9.45 14.87 2.40
C SER A 546 -10.16 16.10 2.97
N LEU A 547 -11.37 15.92 3.51
CA LEU A 547 -12.24 17.02 3.96
C LEU A 547 -12.36 17.06 5.49
N ALA A 548 -12.22 18.24 6.09
CA ALA A 548 -12.42 18.51 7.51
C ALA A 548 -13.18 19.83 7.70
N ASN A 549 -14.45 19.77 8.12
CA ASN A 549 -15.32 20.92 8.41
C ASN A 549 -15.21 22.10 7.42
N GLY A 550 -15.42 21.82 6.13
CA GLY A 550 -15.36 22.84 5.06
C GLY A 550 -13.95 23.25 4.62
N VAL A 551 -12.91 22.56 5.10
CA VAL A 551 -11.53 22.68 4.61
C VAL A 551 -11.16 21.43 3.82
N LEU A 552 -10.61 21.63 2.63
CA LEU A 552 -10.09 20.58 1.76
C LEU A 552 -8.56 20.54 1.87
N PHE A 553 -8.00 19.38 2.21
CA PHE A 553 -6.56 19.14 2.26
C PHE A 553 -6.14 18.34 1.03
N GLY A 554 -5.30 18.93 0.18
CA GLY A 554 -4.67 18.27 -0.96
C GLY A 554 -3.19 17.99 -0.68
N VAL A 555 -2.76 16.74 -0.88
CA VAL A 555 -1.35 16.35 -0.80
C VAL A 555 -0.70 16.47 -2.18
N ASN A 556 0.52 16.97 -2.24
CA ASN A 556 1.21 17.23 -3.49
C ASN A 556 2.60 16.58 -3.52
N GLN A 557 2.98 16.08 -4.71
CA GLN A 557 4.27 15.43 -4.93
C GLN A 557 5.48 16.35 -4.68
N ASP A 558 5.28 17.67 -4.52
CA ASP A 558 6.33 18.61 -4.13
C ASP A 558 6.66 18.58 -2.63
N GLY A 559 6.02 17.68 -1.87
CA GLY A 559 6.24 17.48 -0.43
C GLY A 559 5.33 18.34 0.44
N HIS A 560 4.48 19.17 -0.17
CA HIS A 560 3.55 20.02 0.55
C HIS A 560 2.16 19.41 0.70
N VAL A 561 1.60 19.52 1.90
CA VAL A 561 0.14 19.43 2.11
C VAL A 561 -0.43 20.84 2.15
N ARG A 562 -1.50 21.07 1.37
CA ARG A 562 -2.13 22.38 1.19
C ARG A 562 -3.60 22.32 1.56
N ALA A 563 -4.04 23.28 2.36
CA ALA A 563 -5.43 23.36 2.82
C ALA A 563 -6.14 24.55 2.18
N PHE A 564 -7.36 24.29 1.69
CA PHE A 564 -8.18 25.24 0.96
C PHE A 564 -9.56 25.37 1.61
N GLU A 565 -10.15 26.57 1.59
CA GLU A 565 -11.59 26.73 1.80
C GLU A 565 -12.35 25.94 0.72
N ALA A 566 -13.06 24.88 1.11
CA ALA A 566 -13.61 23.92 0.16
C ALA A 566 -14.62 24.55 -0.82
N LYS A 567 -15.36 25.57 -0.39
CA LYS A 567 -16.33 26.30 -1.22
C LYS A 567 -15.70 27.24 -2.26
N THR A 568 -14.50 27.77 -2.01
CA THR A 568 -13.92 28.89 -2.77
C THR A 568 -12.60 28.55 -3.47
N GLY A 569 -11.93 27.46 -3.07
CA GLY A 569 -10.60 27.11 -3.57
C GLY A 569 -9.49 28.02 -3.06
N LYS A 570 -9.78 28.90 -2.09
CA LYS A 570 -8.80 29.81 -1.48
C LYS A 570 -7.87 29.04 -0.57
N LEU A 571 -6.56 29.10 -0.86
CA LEU A 571 -5.50 28.55 0.00
C LEU A 571 -5.49 29.27 1.35
N ILE A 572 -5.50 28.50 2.45
CA ILE A 572 -5.48 29.02 3.83
C ILE A 572 -4.33 28.48 4.68
N TRP A 573 -3.65 27.41 4.25
CA TRP A 573 -2.46 26.84 4.90
C TRP A 573 -1.65 26.03 3.89
N ASP A 574 -0.33 26.08 3.99
CA ASP A 574 0.61 25.37 3.12
C ASP A 574 1.77 24.89 4.02
N TYR A 575 2.04 23.58 4.04
CA TYR A 575 3.05 22.97 4.91
C TYR A 575 3.97 22.04 4.14
N ASP A 576 5.24 22.41 4.06
CA ASP A 576 6.33 21.61 3.50
C ASP A 576 6.83 20.59 4.53
N THR A 577 6.62 19.30 4.24
CA THR A 577 7.05 18.20 5.13
C THR A 577 8.56 17.96 5.13
N ALA A 578 9.30 18.51 4.15
CA ALA A 578 10.75 18.39 4.04
C ALA A 578 11.49 19.63 4.57
N ALA A 579 10.85 20.80 4.70
CA ALA A 579 11.50 22.02 5.20
C ALA A 579 12.03 21.89 6.63
N ALA A 580 11.30 21.18 7.50
CA ALA A 580 11.70 20.96 8.88
C ALA A 580 12.53 19.68 9.04
N HIS A 581 13.37 19.68 10.07
CA HIS A 581 14.01 18.48 10.60
C HIS A 581 13.32 18.10 11.91
N TYR A 582 13.05 16.80 12.09
CA TYR A 582 12.31 16.24 13.19
C TYR A 582 13.22 15.35 14.04
N ASP A 583 13.21 15.60 15.35
CA ASP A 583 13.66 14.62 16.32
C ASP A 583 12.46 13.74 16.66
N THR A 584 12.46 12.51 16.15
CA THR A 584 11.28 11.65 16.21
C THR A 584 11.13 10.97 17.57
N VAL A 585 9.90 10.62 17.93
CA VAL A 585 9.58 10.01 19.22
C VAL A 585 10.23 8.63 19.40
N ASN A 586 10.47 7.91 18.30
CA ASN A 586 11.26 6.67 18.29
C ASN A 586 12.79 6.88 18.24
N GLY A 587 13.27 8.10 18.46
CA GLY A 587 14.67 8.40 18.71
C GLY A 587 15.55 8.62 17.48
N VAL A 588 14.99 8.66 16.27
CA VAL A 588 15.72 9.06 15.06
C VAL A 588 15.86 10.58 15.06
N LYS A 589 17.09 11.05 14.86
CA LYS A 589 17.47 12.47 14.97
C LYS A 589 17.64 13.09 13.59
N ASN A 590 17.33 14.39 13.48
CA ASN A 590 17.48 15.15 12.24
C ASN A 590 16.78 14.51 11.03
N GLN A 591 15.63 13.87 11.27
CA GLN A 591 14.83 13.18 10.26
C GLN A 591 14.05 14.20 9.41
N ARG A 592 13.78 13.93 8.13
CA ARG A 592 12.94 14.79 7.28
C ARG A 592 11.73 14.03 6.74
N GLY A 593 10.73 14.76 6.26
CA GLY A 593 9.75 14.26 5.30
C GLY A 593 10.16 14.54 3.86
N GLY A 594 9.27 14.25 2.91
CA GLY A 594 9.55 14.31 1.48
C GLY A 594 8.27 14.30 0.66
N ASN A 595 8.36 13.80 -0.58
CA ASN A 595 7.24 13.68 -1.53
C ASN A 595 5.99 13.05 -0.87
N LEU A 596 4.81 13.61 -1.20
CA LEU A 596 3.49 13.10 -0.77
C LEU A 596 2.71 12.57 -1.97
N ASP A 597 2.33 11.29 -1.89
CA ASP A 597 1.71 10.55 -2.97
C ASP A 597 1.01 9.30 -2.38
N ALA A 598 0.10 8.67 -3.13
CA ALA A 598 -0.77 7.54 -2.77
C ALA A 598 -1.76 7.68 -1.59
N THR A 599 -1.47 8.47 -0.56
CA THR A 599 -2.29 8.56 0.67
C THR A 599 -2.62 10.01 1.01
N GLY A 600 -3.81 10.27 1.56
CA GLY A 600 -4.19 11.59 2.04
C GLY A 600 -3.85 11.83 3.51
N MET A 601 -4.30 12.97 4.02
CA MET A 601 -4.21 13.35 5.43
C MET A 601 -5.44 12.84 6.18
N THR A 602 -5.28 12.22 7.34
CA THR A 602 -6.40 11.69 8.16
C THR A 602 -6.62 12.48 9.42
N PHE A 603 -7.84 12.43 9.98
CA PHE A 603 -8.28 13.34 11.04
C PHE A 603 -9.04 12.59 12.13
N ALA A 604 -8.79 12.91 13.39
CA ALA A 604 -9.50 12.33 14.53
C ALA A 604 -9.56 13.31 15.71
N GLY A 605 -10.68 14.02 15.85
CA GLY A 605 -10.85 15.06 16.87
C GLY A 605 -9.94 16.26 16.55
N PRO A 606 -9.14 16.76 17.50
CA PRO A 606 -8.26 17.91 17.30
C PRO A 606 -6.94 17.59 16.58
N MET A 607 -6.73 16.33 16.17
CA MET A 607 -5.47 15.88 15.57
C MET A 607 -5.65 15.45 14.11
N ALA A 608 -4.59 15.65 13.33
CA ALA A 608 -4.47 15.14 11.97
C ALA A 608 -3.13 14.41 11.77
N PHE A 609 -3.08 13.50 10.80
CA PHE A 609 -1.95 12.60 10.57
C PHE A 609 -1.62 12.51 9.08
N LEU A 610 -0.33 12.52 8.76
CA LEU A 610 0.19 12.48 7.40
C LEU A 610 1.44 11.62 7.35
N MET A 611 1.50 10.70 6.38
CA MET A 611 2.72 9.98 6.03
C MET A 611 3.45 10.74 4.92
N ALA A 612 4.75 10.99 5.08
CA ALA A 612 5.59 11.69 4.13
C ALA A 612 6.83 10.87 3.76
N GLY A 613 7.34 11.03 2.54
CA GLY A 613 8.47 10.24 2.00
C GLY A 613 8.04 9.14 1.02
N PHE A 614 7.01 9.38 0.21
CA PHE A 614 6.58 8.42 -0.81
C PHE A 614 7.48 8.46 -2.03
N ASN A 615 7.99 7.30 -2.47
CA ASN A 615 8.90 7.21 -3.61
C ASN A 615 8.25 6.56 -4.85
N GLY A 616 7.02 6.97 -5.16
CA GLY A 616 6.28 6.67 -6.39
C GLY A 616 5.87 5.20 -6.60
N ALA A 617 5.04 4.98 -7.63
CA ALA A 617 4.60 3.64 -8.06
C ALA A 617 5.77 2.68 -8.43
N SER A 618 6.96 3.21 -8.76
CA SER A 618 8.12 2.43 -9.18
C SER A 618 9.36 2.50 -8.27
N GLY A 619 9.46 3.49 -7.38
CA GLY A 619 10.70 3.73 -6.63
C GLY A 619 10.80 3.02 -5.28
N SER A 620 11.88 3.35 -4.60
CA SER A 620 12.53 2.62 -3.51
C SER A 620 12.74 3.56 -2.29
N SER A 621 12.67 3.05 -1.05
CA SER A 621 12.76 3.83 0.22
C SER A 621 13.83 4.93 0.28
N GLY A 622 13.42 6.17 0.58
CA GLY A 622 14.37 7.23 0.94
C GLY A 622 14.74 7.15 2.42
N PRO A 623 15.75 7.93 2.86
CA PRO A 623 15.94 8.19 4.28
C PRO A 623 14.81 9.08 4.84
N ASP A 624 14.15 9.89 4.02
CA ASP A 624 13.24 10.98 4.41
C ASP A 624 11.77 10.55 4.68
N ASN A 625 11.54 9.46 5.43
CA ASN A 625 10.17 8.99 5.71
C ASN A 625 9.72 9.24 7.16
N VAL A 626 8.60 9.95 7.33
CA VAL A 626 8.00 10.29 8.63
C VAL A 626 6.48 10.23 8.64
N LEU A 627 5.93 9.70 9.73
CA LEU A 627 4.57 9.98 10.13
C LEU A 627 4.59 11.28 10.95
N LEU A 628 3.87 12.29 10.49
CA LEU A 628 3.66 13.55 11.17
C LEU A 628 2.28 13.58 11.82
N ALA A 629 2.22 13.86 13.11
CA ALA A 629 1.00 14.15 13.84
C ALA A 629 0.89 15.66 14.10
N PHE A 630 -0.22 16.25 13.69
CA PHE A 630 -0.51 17.68 13.82
C PHE A 630 -1.56 17.92 14.90
N SER A 631 -1.45 19.05 15.59
CA SER A 631 -2.50 19.62 16.42
C SER A 631 -2.46 21.16 16.35
N VAL A 632 -3.51 21.80 16.86
CA VAL A 632 -3.58 23.27 16.95
C VAL A 632 -2.52 23.78 17.95
N ASP A 633 -1.67 24.70 17.51
CA ASP A 633 -0.51 25.22 18.23
C ASP A 633 0.50 24.14 18.68
N GLY A 634 0.49 22.94 18.06
CA GLY A 634 1.38 21.82 18.42
C GLY A 634 1.13 21.19 19.80
N LYS A 635 0.00 21.53 20.44
CA LYS A 635 -0.36 21.13 21.81
C LYS A 635 -0.75 19.67 21.96
#